data_AF-A0EHV1-F1
#
_entry.id   AF-A0EHV1-F1
#
_cell.length_a   1.000
_cell.length_b   1.000
_cell.length_c   1.000
_cell.angle_alpha   90.00
_cell.angle_beta   90.00
_cell.angle_gamma   90.00
#
_symmetry.space_group_name_H-M   'P 1'
#
loop_
_entity.id
_entity.type
_entity.pdbx_description
1 polymer ?
#
loop_
_entity_poly.entity_id
_entity_poly.type
_entity_poly.pdbx_seq_one_letter_code
_entity_poly.pdbx_strand_id
1 'polypeptide(L)'
;MSTLSTICQKHIKHIEGTLSTKYLAFCSDDCSLLCINCILYDGHKGHQFQSLEDSLRLELNRFYSISENVQQNHQKAIKQFQQLAQMNDQLDIDYQRLNIEITKFFNAIRQSIQERESKLQEQLNQSLLNQRQQISQNQSKLQLQLQDINDYLQELSELDEKSQDPIKFLQTTQNRTKLINKLPKSIVTIDQTIKFPELNKEQENQNLIKVLSKKVNTQQVLPPPPTQQTASTQQKIVQSIKKQSSNNQQQQSYNAQYQQQQNQILQLQSQQQQQKKMNQSKKVPLCETNGPCAVQINLKKKVEEKQNNQVRLTNFHEARNQMKERNYEKSIERRKDRDHSTPRRLFKNQSKVSQDPQSPFLNQDDSKQEINTFLNSIHDFEPELTNVSHMSMDYQYITIGGFVDSLKQIVEKYDIKTDYPSEKDQLKNNRCKFGIAHLINGNVLLMGGKVDGVRIDTCEEYNYKDKKVIPSKIKLPSSRSGFGTLNVNQFIYVIGGNDGQENLKDFDCFNQIDNNWIKFPSMIEARDELAVCMYENAIFAIGGFGVNTCLKTVEVFTSGKWGHCAPLNIPRRALAGVSLPDGIYAIGGFDGTQYLNSVEKYEDGRWTLIESMIHPRCTLSALATPDNQYIYVFGGFDNGPLDSVEKYSVLSGNWEEINSLMAKRFMHQTFITLV
;
A
#
# COMPACT_ATOMS: atom_id res chain seq x y z
N MET A 1 16.24 -27.72 -49.02
CA MET A 1 16.71 -26.83 -50.11
C MET A 1 17.90 -25.95 -49.71
N SER A 2 18.10 -25.59 -48.44
CA SER A 2 19.27 -24.78 -47.99
C SER A 2 20.50 -25.59 -47.55
N THR A 3 20.50 -26.93 -47.67
CA THR A 3 21.63 -27.81 -47.29
C THR A 3 22.41 -28.39 -48.48
N LEU A 4 22.09 -28.02 -49.72
CA LEU A 4 22.86 -28.35 -50.93
C LEU A 4 23.88 -27.24 -51.27
N SER A 5 24.54 -26.66 -50.27
CA SER A 5 25.36 -25.45 -50.45
C SER A 5 26.86 -25.72 -50.48
N THR A 6 27.33 -26.68 -51.26
CA THR A 6 28.74 -26.69 -51.70
C THR A 6 28.90 -27.52 -52.96
N ILE A 7 28.38 -26.98 -54.07
CA ILE A 7 28.93 -27.33 -55.38
C ILE A 7 30.40 -26.90 -55.35
N CYS A 8 31.34 -27.79 -55.69
CA CYS A 8 32.76 -27.45 -55.73
C CYS A 8 33.01 -26.34 -56.78
N GLN A 9 32.96 -25.08 -56.35
CA GLN A 9 33.07 -23.92 -57.23
C GLN A 9 34.47 -23.79 -57.87
N LYS A 10 35.48 -24.49 -57.33
CA LYS A 10 36.89 -24.42 -57.77
C LYS A 10 37.09 -24.84 -59.24
N HIS A 11 36.37 -25.86 -59.71
CA HIS A 11 36.53 -26.41 -61.07
C HIS A 11 35.29 -26.25 -61.96
N ILE A 12 34.19 -25.73 -61.42
CA ILE A 12 32.93 -25.52 -62.17
C ILE A 12 32.87 -24.14 -62.85
N LYS A 13 33.60 -23.13 -62.36
CA LYS A 13 33.60 -21.77 -62.93
C LYS A 13 34.26 -21.63 -64.31
N HIS A 14 34.96 -22.65 -64.81
CA HIS A 14 35.68 -22.58 -66.09
C HIS A 14 34.93 -23.22 -67.28
N ILE A 15 33.69 -23.64 -67.10
CA ILE A 15 32.94 -24.42 -68.09
C ILE A 15 31.62 -23.71 -68.40
N GLU A 16 31.72 -22.57 -69.07
CA GLU A 16 30.58 -22.06 -69.86
C GLU A 16 30.52 -22.87 -71.15
N GLY A 17 29.45 -23.65 -71.31
CA GLY A 17 29.14 -24.36 -72.54
C GLY A 17 29.47 -25.84 -72.50
N THR A 18 28.44 -26.65 -72.22
CA THR A 18 28.32 -28.06 -72.63
C THR A 18 29.33 -29.06 -72.04
N LEU A 19 29.26 -29.30 -70.73
CA LEU A 19 29.55 -30.63 -70.17
C LEU A 19 28.33 -31.14 -69.41
N SER A 20 27.77 -32.24 -69.90
CA SER A 20 26.61 -32.92 -69.35
C SER A 20 26.83 -33.29 -67.88
N THR A 21 25.74 -33.33 -67.11
CA THR A 21 25.60 -33.92 -65.77
C THR A 21 26.20 -35.34 -65.59
N LYS A 22 26.73 -35.97 -66.65
CA LYS A 22 27.39 -37.29 -66.67
C LYS A 22 28.73 -37.39 -65.93
N TYR A 23 29.34 -36.30 -65.48
CA TYR A 23 30.69 -36.31 -64.86
C TYR A 23 30.72 -35.79 -63.43
N LEU A 24 29.57 -35.77 -62.75
CA LEU A 24 29.43 -35.37 -61.36
C LEU A 24 29.01 -36.58 -60.51
N ALA A 25 29.66 -36.77 -59.36
CA ALA A 25 29.28 -37.78 -58.38
C ALA A 25 29.04 -37.12 -57.01
N PHE A 26 28.13 -37.69 -56.22
CA PHE A 26 27.89 -37.21 -54.87
C PHE A 26 28.82 -37.95 -53.89
N CYS A 27 29.54 -37.18 -53.09
CA CYS A 27 30.36 -37.70 -52.00
C CYS A 27 29.49 -37.76 -50.74
N SER A 28 29.24 -38.96 -50.22
CA SER A 28 28.45 -39.12 -48.99
C SER A 28 29.15 -38.53 -47.76
N ASP A 29 30.47 -38.63 -47.71
CA ASP A 29 31.28 -38.20 -46.55
C ASP A 29 31.28 -36.67 -46.38
N ASP A 30 31.36 -35.93 -47.50
CA ASP A 30 31.41 -34.47 -47.50
C ASP A 30 30.07 -33.81 -47.82
N CYS A 31 29.02 -34.60 -48.09
CA CYS A 31 27.69 -34.15 -48.53
C CYS A 31 27.76 -33.15 -49.71
N SER A 32 28.66 -33.38 -50.67
CA SER A 32 28.95 -32.43 -51.75
C SER A 32 28.97 -33.09 -53.12
N LEU A 33 28.68 -32.28 -54.14
CA LEU A 33 28.72 -32.71 -55.54
C LEU A 33 30.10 -32.42 -56.12
N LEU A 34 30.82 -33.47 -56.53
CA LEU A 34 32.20 -33.38 -56.99
C LEU A 34 32.32 -33.72 -58.48
N CYS A 35 33.21 -33.03 -59.19
CA CYS A 35 33.59 -33.40 -60.54
C CYS A 35 34.72 -34.45 -60.53
N ILE A 36 34.93 -35.10 -61.68
CA ILE A 36 35.93 -36.17 -61.83
C ILE A 36 37.35 -35.75 -61.39
N ASN A 37 37.72 -34.48 -61.59
CA ASN A 37 39.03 -33.97 -61.17
C ASN A 37 39.15 -33.84 -59.65
N CYS A 38 38.11 -33.42 -58.95
CA CYS A 38 38.12 -33.37 -57.48
C CYS A 38 38.21 -34.78 -56.89
N ILE A 39 37.50 -35.74 -57.47
CA ILE A 39 37.54 -37.15 -57.06
C ILE A 39 38.96 -37.72 -57.21
N LEU A 40 39.62 -37.43 -58.34
CA LEU A 40 40.92 -38.01 -58.69
C LEU A 40 42.13 -37.29 -58.09
N TYR A 41 42.05 -35.98 -57.80
CA TYR A 41 43.23 -35.17 -57.49
C TYR A 41 43.16 -34.32 -56.21
N ASP A 42 41.96 -34.02 -55.68
CA ASP A 42 41.80 -33.15 -54.50
C ASP A 42 41.65 -33.90 -53.17
N GLY A 43 42.27 -35.09 -53.04
CA GLY A 43 42.30 -35.82 -51.76
C GLY A 43 41.07 -36.69 -51.47
N HIS A 44 40.08 -36.76 -52.37
CA HIS A 44 38.89 -37.58 -52.20
C HIS A 44 39.04 -39.05 -52.66
N LYS A 45 40.26 -39.52 -52.98
CA LYS A 45 40.52 -40.88 -53.52
C LYS A 45 40.03 -42.05 -52.63
N GLY A 46 39.73 -41.80 -51.36
CA GLY A 46 39.22 -42.79 -50.40
C GLY A 46 37.76 -42.62 -49.99
N HIS A 47 37.03 -41.64 -50.55
CA HIS A 47 35.66 -41.37 -50.15
C HIS A 47 34.67 -42.31 -50.86
N GLN A 48 33.50 -42.52 -50.26
CA GLN A 48 32.42 -43.24 -50.93
C GLN A 48 31.65 -42.31 -51.85
N PHE A 49 31.59 -42.70 -53.13
CA PHE A 49 30.86 -42.00 -54.16
C PHE A 49 29.66 -42.82 -54.61
N GLN A 50 28.54 -42.13 -54.74
CA GLN A 50 27.31 -42.70 -55.26
C GLN A 50 26.88 -41.94 -56.51
N SER A 51 26.09 -42.62 -57.35
CA SER A 51 25.43 -41.94 -58.44
C SER A 51 24.51 -40.86 -57.87
N LEU A 52 24.38 -39.74 -58.59
CA LEU A 52 23.50 -38.65 -58.16
C LEU A 52 22.06 -39.13 -57.96
N GLU A 53 21.60 -40.07 -58.81
CA GLU A 53 20.27 -40.66 -58.74
C GLU A 53 20.07 -41.50 -57.48
N ASP A 54 21.05 -42.32 -57.10
CA ASP A 54 20.98 -43.16 -55.89
C ASP A 54 21.04 -42.32 -54.61
N SER A 55 21.91 -41.29 -54.56
CA SER A 55 21.98 -40.39 -53.40
C SER A 55 20.72 -39.55 -53.24
N LEU A 56 20.14 -39.07 -54.35
CA LEU A 56 18.84 -38.41 -54.32
C LEU A 56 17.76 -39.35 -53.78
N ARG A 57 17.72 -40.61 -54.24
CA ARG A 57 16.75 -41.60 -53.78
C ARG A 57 16.90 -41.89 -52.28
N LEU A 58 18.12 -42.03 -51.77
CA LEU A 58 18.39 -42.28 -50.35
C LEU A 58 17.99 -41.09 -49.47
N GLU A 59 18.34 -39.87 -49.85
CA GLU A 59 17.94 -38.67 -49.10
C GLU A 59 16.44 -38.43 -49.17
N LEU A 60 15.79 -38.74 -50.29
CA LEU A 60 14.34 -38.63 -50.44
C LEU A 60 13.60 -39.67 -49.57
N ASN A 61 14.11 -40.90 -49.47
CA ASN A 61 13.62 -41.91 -48.52
C ASN A 61 13.84 -41.48 -47.05
N ARG A 62 14.99 -40.90 -46.74
CA ARG A 62 15.29 -40.36 -45.40
C ARG A 62 14.37 -39.19 -45.05
N PHE A 63 14.10 -38.32 -46.01
CA PHE A 63 13.16 -37.22 -45.85
C PHE A 63 11.75 -37.73 -45.55
N TYR A 64 11.26 -38.73 -46.30
CA TYR A 64 9.94 -39.30 -46.04
C TYR A 64 9.84 -39.99 -44.67
N SER A 65 10.87 -40.73 -44.24
CA SER A 65 10.84 -41.37 -42.91
C SER A 65 10.90 -40.36 -41.76
N ILE A 66 11.68 -39.28 -41.91
CA ILE A 66 11.68 -38.18 -40.94
C ILE A 66 10.32 -37.48 -40.93
N SER A 67 9.74 -37.20 -42.10
CA SER A 67 8.43 -36.56 -42.23
C SER A 67 7.33 -37.38 -41.53
N GLU A 68 7.32 -38.70 -41.71
CA GLU A 68 6.36 -39.58 -41.07
C GLU A 68 6.53 -39.59 -39.54
N ASN A 69 7.77 -39.68 -39.05
CA ASN A 69 8.06 -39.60 -37.61
C ASN A 69 7.63 -38.25 -37.00
N VAL A 70 7.86 -37.14 -37.71
CA VAL A 70 7.42 -35.81 -37.28
C VAL A 70 5.89 -35.74 -37.22
N GLN A 71 5.18 -36.29 -38.20
CA GLN A 71 3.71 -36.34 -38.20
C GLN A 71 3.18 -37.19 -37.03
N GLN A 72 3.77 -38.35 -36.75
CA GLN A 72 3.38 -39.20 -35.62
C GLN A 72 3.64 -38.51 -34.28
N ASN A 73 4.78 -37.86 -34.13
CA ASN A 73 5.11 -37.10 -32.91
C ASN A 73 4.20 -35.89 -32.73
N HIS A 74 3.84 -35.20 -33.80
CA HIS A 74 2.87 -34.11 -33.78
C HIS A 74 1.49 -34.59 -33.30
N GLN A 75 1.00 -35.73 -33.80
CA GLN A 75 -0.26 -36.32 -33.34
C GLN A 75 -0.22 -36.74 -31.85
N LYS A 76 0.91 -37.29 -31.38
CA LYS A 76 1.09 -37.63 -29.96
C LYS A 76 1.08 -36.38 -29.09
N ALA A 77 1.77 -35.32 -29.51
CA ALA A 77 1.78 -34.04 -28.81
C ALA A 77 0.37 -33.43 -28.70
N ILE A 78 -0.40 -33.42 -29.79
CA ILE A 78 -1.80 -32.95 -29.77
C ILE A 78 -2.63 -33.72 -28.74
N LYS A 79 -2.53 -35.06 -28.70
CA LYS A 79 -3.26 -35.87 -27.72
C LYS A 79 -2.86 -35.55 -26.28
N GLN A 80 -1.57 -35.34 -26.02
CA GLN A 80 -1.10 -34.92 -24.69
C GLN A 80 -1.59 -33.53 -24.31
N PHE A 81 -1.57 -32.57 -25.25
CA PHE A 81 -2.14 -31.24 -25.02
C PHE A 81 -3.63 -31.28 -24.70
N GLN A 82 -4.40 -32.13 -25.39
CA GLN A 82 -5.82 -32.33 -25.09
C GLN A 82 -6.05 -32.94 -23.71
N GLN A 83 -5.22 -33.90 -23.28
CA GLN A 83 -5.30 -34.47 -21.94
C GLN A 83 -4.96 -33.44 -20.86
N LEU A 84 -3.91 -32.64 -21.07
CA LEU A 84 -3.54 -31.56 -20.15
C LEU A 84 -4.64 -30.50 -20.04
N ALA A 85 -5.29 -30.14 -21.15
CA ALA A 85 -6.43 -29.22 -21.14
C ALA A 85 -7.58 -29.77 -20.27
N GLN A 86 -7.96 -31.05 -20.47
CA GLN A 86 -9.00 -31.69 -19.65
C GLN A 86 -8.64 -31.75 -18.16
N MET A 87 -7.38 -32.01 -17.83
CA MET A 87 -6.92 -32.01 -16.44
C MET A 87 -6.98 -30.60 -15.84
N ASN A 88 -6.67 -29.57 -16.62
CA ASN A 88 -6.73 -28.18 -16.18
C ASN A 88 -8.18 -27.74 -15.95
N ASP A 89 -9.12 -28.11 -16.83
CA ASP A 89 -10.54 -27.87 -16.66
C ASP A 89 -11.07 -28.54 -15.38
N GLN A 90 -10.63 -29.76 -15.09
CA GLN A 90 -11.01 -30.48 -13.87
C GLN A 90 -10.43 -29.81 -12.61
N LEU A 91 -9.19 -29.31 -12.68
CA LEU A 91 -8.55 -28.58 -11.59
C LEU A 91 -9.32 -27.29 -11.27
N ASP A 92 -9.79 -26.57 -12.29
CA ASP A 92 -10.58 -25.36 -12.12
C ASP A 92 -11.93 -25.64 -11.45
N ILE A 93 -12.61 -26.72 -11.86
CA ILE A 93 -13.85 -27.17 -11.22
C ILE A 93 -13.62 -27.50 -9.73
N ASP A 94 -12.55 -28.22 -9.41
CA ASP A 94 -12.24 -28.61 -8.03
C ASP A 94 -11.84 -27.40 -7.18
N TYR A 95 -11.10 -26.45 -7.76
CA TYR A 95 -10.76 -25.18 -7.13
C TYR A 95 -12.02 -24.37 -6.79
N GLN A 96 -12.92 -24.18 -7.75
CA GLN A 96 -14.19 -23.46 -7.53
C GLN A 96 -15.02 -24.12 -6.41
N ARG A 97 -15.09 -25.45 -6.39
CA ARG A 97 -15.79 -26.20 -5.33
C ARG A 97 -15.17 -25.91 -3.96
N LEU A 98 -13.85 -26.00 -3.83
CA LEU A 98 -13.15 -25.77 -2.58
C LEU A 98 -13.32 -24.32 -2.10
N ASN A 99 -13.24 -23.36 -3.00
CA ASN A 99 -13.42 -21.95 -2.67
C ASN A 99 -14.83 -21.66 -2.11
N ILE A 100 -15.87 -22.28 -2.69
CA ILE A 100 -17.24 -22.21 -2.17
C ILE A 100 -17.34 -22.80 -0.76
N GLU A 101 -16.70 -23.95 -0.50
CA GLU A 101 -16.72 -24.60 0.82
C GLU A 101 -16.00 -23.77 1.88
N ILE A 102 -14.82 -23.23 1.55
CA ILE A 102 -14.04 -22.34 2.41
C ILE A 102 -14.85 -21.07 2.72
N THR A 103 -15.46 -20.45 1.71
CA THR A 103 -16.29 -19.26 1.88
C THR A 103 -17.49 -19.55 2.81
N LYS A 104 -18.17 -20.68 2.62
CA LYS A 104 -19.27 -21.11 3.51
C LYS A 104 -18.80 -21.32 4.94
N PHE A 105 -17.62 -21.91 5.13
CA PHE A 105 -17.03 -22.12 6.46
C PHE A 105 -16.74 -20.79 7.16
N PHE A 106 -16.05 -19.85 6.50
CA PHE A 106 -15.73 -18.55 7.08
C PHE A 106 -16.97 -17.68 7.32
N ASN A 107 -17.95 -17.70 6.41
CA ASN A 107 -19.22 -17.00 6.62
C ASN A 107 -19.97 -17.54 7.85
N ALA A 108 -19.96 -18.85 8.07
CA ALA A 108 -20.56 -19.44 9.27
C ALA A 108 -19.83 -19.04 10.57
N ILE A 109 -18.50 -18.91 10.53
CA ILE A 109 -17.72 -18.39 11.67
C ILE A 109 -18.09 -16.93 11.91
N ARG A 110 -18.11 -16.10 10.86
CA ARG A 110 -18.43 -14.67 10.95
C ARG A 110 -19.82 -14.45 11.54
N GLN A 111 -20.82 -15.19 11.08
CA GLN A 111 -22.17 -15.15 11.62
C GLN A 111 -22.20 -15.54 13.11
N SER A 112 -21.49 -16.61 13.50
CA SER A 112 -21.41 -17.03 14.90
C SER A 112 -20.73 -16.00 15.80
N ILE A 113 -19.74 -15.26 15.28
CA ILE A 113 -19.08 -14.16 16.01
C ILE A 113 -20.06 -12.98 16.15
N GLN A 114 -20.71 -12.57 15.07
CA GLN A 114 -21.66 -11.45 15.07
C GLN A 114 -22.86 -11.69 15.99
N GLU A 115 -23.46 -12.88 15.96
CA GLU A 115 -24.54 -13.26 16.88
C GLU A 115 -24.07 -13.20 18.34
N ARG A 116 -22.82 -13.58 18.60
CA ARG A 116 -22.22 -13.56 19.94
C ARG A 116 -21.95 -12.14 20.43
N GLU A 117 -21.39 -11.28 19.58
CA GLU A 117 -21.16 -9.87 19.86
C GLU A 117 -22.47 -9.15 20.16
N SER A 118 -23.50 -9.39 19.35
CA SER A 118 -24.83 -8.80 19.54
C SER A 118 -25.40 -9.17 20.92
N LYS A 119 -25.26 -10.44 21.32
CA LYS A 119 -25.73 -10.91 22.64
C LYS A 119 -24.94 -10.30 23.80
N LEU A 120 -23.63 -10.12 23.64
CA LEU A 120 -22.78 -9.46 24.64
C LEU A 120 -23.12 -7.97 24.77
N GLN A 121 -23.33 -7.28 23.66
CA GLN A 121 -23.78 -5.89 23.64
C GLN A 121 -25.14 -5.75 24.34
N GLU A 122 -26.08 -6.65 24.09
CA GLU A 122 -27.38 -6.65 24.76
C GLU A 122 -27.24 -6.84 26.28
N GLN A 123 -26.43 -7.80 26.72
CA GLN A 123 -26.15 -8.02 28.14
C GLN A 123 -25.49 -6.81 28.82
N LEU A 124 -24.53 -6.19 28.15
CA LEU A 124 -23.86 -4.99 28.64
C LEU A 124 -24.84 -3.82 28.75
N ASN A 125 -25.68 -3.61 27.74
CA ASN A 125 -26.70 -2.55 27.72
C ASN A 125 -27.74 -2.74 28.83
N GLN A 126 -28.19 -3.97 29.09
CA GLN A 126 -29.08 -4.28 30.21
C GLN A 126 -28.41 -4.00 31.56
N SER A 127 -27.14 -4.39 31.73
CA SER A 127 -26.38 -4.09 32.95
C SER A 127 -26.23 -2.58 33.18
N LEU A 128 -25.91 -1.83 32.12
CA LEU A 128 -25.81 -0.37 32.15
C LEU A 128 -27.15 0.28 32.52
N LEU A 129 -28.27 -0.21 31.96
CA LEU A 129 -29.61 0.28 32.25
C LEU A 129 -29.97 0.09 33.73
N ASN A 130 -29.70 -1.10 34.28
CA ASN A 130 -29.95 -1.40 35.69
C ASN A 130 -29.14 -0.49 36.61
N GLN A 131 -27.86 -0.26 36.30
CA GLN A 131 -27.03 0.67 37.08
C GLN A 131 -27.53 2.12 36.99
N ARG A 132 -27.97 2.58 35.81
CA ARG A 132 -28.57 3.92 35.65
C ARG A 132 -29.85 4.06 36.47
N GLN A 133 -30.72 3.05 36.49
CA GLN A 133 -31.92 3.06 37.34
C GLN A 133 -31.56 3.15 38.82
N GLN A 134 -30.55 2.42 39.27
CA GLN A 134 -30.08 2.48 40.66
C GLN A 134 -29.53 3.86 41.03
N ILE A 135 -28.75 4.49 40.14
CA ILE A 135 -28.28 5.87 40.32
C ILE A 135 -29.45 6.86 40.41
N SER A 136 -30.44 6.74 39.53
CA SER A 136 -31.63 7.62 39.51
C SER A 136 -32.47 7.50 40.79
N GLN A 137 -32.64 6.29 41.31
CA GLN A 137 -33.31 6.06 42.60
C GLN A 137 -32.54 6.70 43.76
N ASN A 138 -31.21 6.58 43.77
CA ASN A 138 -30.35 7.21 44.77
C ASN A 138 -30.43 8.75 44.69
N GLN A 139 -30.42 9.31 43.49
CA GLN A 139 -30.58 10.74 43.27
C GLN A 139 -31.93 11.26 43.78
N SER A 140 -33.02 10.53 43.53
CA SER A 140 -34.36 10.89 44.01
C SER A 140 -34.44 10.91 45.54
N LYS A 141 -33.83 9.93 46.21
CA LYS A 141 -33.74 9.89 47.69
C LYS A 141 -32.98 11.09 48.25
N LEU A 142 -31.83 11.43 47.67
CA LEU A 142 -31.04 12.61 48.05
C LEU A 142 -31.81 13.91 47.86
N GLN A 143 -32.55 14.04 46.75
CA GLN A 143 -33.30 15.24 46.43
C GLN A 143 -34.44 15.49 47.42
N LEU A 144 -35.13 14.44 47.87
CA LEU A 144 -36.13 14.53 48.94
C LEU A 144 -35.51 15.01 50.26
N GLN A 145 -34.35 14.45 50.65
CA GLN A 145 -33.65 14.88 51.86
C GLN A 145 -33.19 16.34 51.79
N LEU A 146 -32.72 16.79 50.62
CA LEU A 146 -32.37 18.19 50.40
C LEU A 146 -33.59 19.11 50.50
N GLN A 147 -34.75 18.69 50.00
CA GLN A 147 -35.98 19.46 50.13
C GLN A 147 -36.39 19.62 51.60
N ASP A 148 -36.39 18.54 52.37
CA ASP A 148 -36.72 18.58 53.81
C ASP A 148 -35.79 19.54 54.58
N ILE A 149 -34.49 19.59 54.20
CA ILE A 149 -33.51 20.53 54.78
C ILE A 149 -33.80 21.97 54.36
N ASN A 150 -34.09 22.21 53.08
CA ASN A 150 -34.37 23.54 52.56
C ASN A 150 -35.65 24.14 53.16
N ASP A 151 -36.72 23.35 53.28
CA ASP A 151 -37.98 23.76 53.91
C ASP A 151 -37.74 24.20 55.36
N TYR A 152 -36.90 23.47 56.10
CA TYR A 152 -36.50 23.83 57.47
C TYR A 152 -35.68 25.14 57.52
N LEU A 153 -34.73 25.32 56.60
CA LEU A 153 -33.93 26.55 56.51
C LEU A 153 -34.79 27.77 56.17
N GLN A 154 -35.79 27.59 55.30
CA GLN A 154 -36.73 28.65 54.93
C GLN A 154 -37.61 29.06 56.12
N GLU A 155 -38.19 28.12 56.85
CA GLU A 155 -38.96 28.43 58.07
C GLU A 155 -38.11 29.07 59.17
N LEU A 156 -36.83 28.70 59.30
CA LEU A 156 -35.90 29.38 60.21
C LEU A 156 -35.70 30.86 59.81
N SER A 157 -35.55 31.15 58.52
CA SER A 157 -35.38 32.53 58.04
C SER A 157 -36.63 33.39 58.27
N GLU A 158 -37.83 32.83 58.11
CA GLU A 158 -39.10 33.51 58.39
C GLU A 158 -39.33 33.75 59.89
N LEU A 159 -38.76 32.90 60.75
CA LEU A 159 -38.77 33.08 62.20
C LEU A 159 -37.85 34.21 62.64
N ASP A 160 -36.67 34.36 62.03
CA ASP A 160 -35.75 35.48 62.30
C ASP A 160 -36.42 36.83 61.98
N GLU A 161 -37.18 36.93 60.89
CA GLU A 161 -37.96 38.14 60.55
C GLU A 161 -39.11 38.42 61.55
N LYS A 162 -39.72 37.39 62.14
CA LYS A 162 -40.84 37.51 63.10
C LYS A 162 -40.40 37.58 64.57
N SER A 163 -39.10 37.47 64.85
CA SER A 163 -38.53 37.24 66.19
C SER A 163 -38.42 38.46 67.12
N GLN A 164 -38.89 39.64 66.73
CA GLN A 164 -38.91 40.80 67.65
C GLN A 164 -39.97 40.68 68.78
N ASP A 165 -40.82 39.64 68.78
CA ASP A 165 -41.82 39.37 69.82
C ASP A 165 -41.57 38.00 70.55
N PRO A 166 -41.09 38.02 71.81
CA PRO A 166 -40.81 36.83 72.61
C PRO A 166 -42.01 35.89 72.82
N ILE A 167 -43.24 36.41 72.81
CA ILE A 167 -44.46 35.62 73.07
C ILE A 167 -44.78 34.75 71.85
N LYS A 168 -44.64 35.32 70.64
CA LYS A 168 -44.84 34.61 69.37
C LYS A 168 -43.78 33.54 69.14
N PHE A 169 -42.56 33.78 69.61
CA PHE A 169 -41.49 32.79 69.63
C PHE A 169 -41.85 31.60 70.53
N LEU A 170 -42.38 31.80 71.73
CA LEU A 170 -42.75 30.67 72.60
C LEU A 170 -43.94 29.86 72.05
N GLN A 171 -44.92 30.52 71.42
CA GLN A 171 -46.10 29.87 70.83
C GLN A 171 -45.78 28.92 69.67
N THR A 172 -44.71 29.18 68.92
CA THR A 172 -44.29 28.35 67.76
C THR A 172 -43.38 27.18 68.14
N THR A 173 -43.02 27.03 69.43
CA THR A 173 -42.09 25.99 69.91
C THR A 173 -42.56 24.57 69.62
N GLN A 174 -43.85 24.26 69.80
CA GLN A 174 -44.40 22.93 69.49
C GLN A 174 -44.29 22.57 68.00
N ASN A 175 -44.44 23.54 67.10
CA ASN A 175 -44.29 23.33 65.67
C ASN A 175 -42.83 23.09 65.29
N ARG A 176 -41.90 23.82 65.92
CA ARG A 176 -40.45 23.58 65.78
C ARG A 176 -40.03 22.20 66.26
N THR A 177 -40.54 21.73 67.40
CA THR A 177 -40.25 20.37 67.88
C THR A 177 -40.77 19.31 66.89
N LYS A 178 -41.92 19.53 66.26
CA LYS A 178 -42.44 18.65 65.21
C LYS A 178 -41.58 18.67 63.93
N LEU A 179 -41.06 19.83 63.52
CA LEU A 179 -40.16 19.95 62.38
C LEU A 179 -38.77 19.34 62.63
N ILE A 180 -38.18 19.60 63.80
CA ILE A 180 -36.91 18.99 64.22
C ILE A 180 -37.03 17.46 64.23
N ASN A 181 -38.19 16.94 64.61
CA ASN A 181 -38.46 15.50 64.58
C ASN A 181 -38.69 14.94 63.16
N LYS A 182 -38.96 15.79 62.15
CA LYS A 182 -39.04 15.40 60.73
C LYS A 182 -37.68 15.45 60.01
N LEU A 183 -36.72 16.23 60.50
CA LEU A 183 -35.38 16.29 59.91
C LEU A 183 -34.66 14.94 59.99
N PRO A 184 -33.91 14.55 58.95
CA PRO A 184 -33.08 13.35 59.01
C PRO A 184 -32.06 13.47 60.15
N LYS A 185 -32.03 12.51 61.08
CA LYS A 185 -31.04 12.45 62.18
C LYS A 185 -29.60 12.27 61.68
N SER A 186 -29.44 11.76 60.46
CA SER A 186 -28.18 11.70 59.70
C SER A 186 -28.48 11.70 58.19
N ILE A 187 -27.56 12.23 57.39
CA ILE A 187 -27.60 12.08 55.92
C ILE A 187 -27.44 10.59 55.62
N VAL A 188 -28.25 10.04 54.71
CA VAL A 188 -28.14 8.62 54.33
C VAL A 188 -26.82 8.42 53.59
N THR A 189 -25.93 7.63 54.17
CA THR A 189 -24.71 7.18 53.49
C THR A 189 -25.12 6.17 52.42
N ILE A 190 -25.01 6.56 51.15
CA ILE A 190 -25.35 5.69 50.03
C ILE A 190 -24.15 4.80 49.71
N ASP A 191 -24.40 3.53 49.46
CA ASP A 191 -23.39 2.61 48.94
C ASP A 191 -22.82 3.15 47.62
N GLN A 192 -21.52 3.47 47.61
CA GLN A 192 -20.79 3.96 46.44
C GLN A 192 -20.27 2.83 45.55
N THR A 193 -20.44 1.57 45.98
CA THR A 193 -19.82 0.42 45.32
C THR A 193 -20.67 -0.06 44.14
N ILE A 194 -20.61 0.69 43.03
CA ILE A 194 -21.17 0.26 41.75
C ILE A 194 -20.15 -0.66 41.08
N LYS A 195 -20.43 -1.97 41.04
CA LYS A 195 -19.56 -2.96 40.39
C LYS A 195 -20.20 -3.47 39.11
N PHE A 196 -19.47 -3.39 38.00
CA PHE A 196 -19.81 -4.13 36.80
C PHE A 196 -19.51 -5.62 37.01
N PRO A 197 -20.39 -6.53 36.55
CA PRO A 197 -20.04 -7.95 36.50
C PRO A 197 -18.80 -8.17 35.64
N GLU A 198 -17.82 -8.91 36.14
CA GLU A 198 -16.65 -9.29 35.34
C GLU A 198 -17.08 -10.30 34.26
N LEU A 199 -16.70 -10.04 33.01
CA LEU A 199 -16.87 -10.98 31.91
C LEU A 199 -15.92 -12.16 32.10
N ASN A 200 -16.47 -13.37 32.24
CA ASN A 200 -15.68 -14.59 32.43
C ASN A 200 -15.06 -15.05 31.09
N LYS A 201 -13.86 -14.55 30.81
CA LYS A 201 -13.07 -14.82 29.59
C LYS A 201 -12.73 -16.30 29.39
N GLU A 202 -12.59 -17.09 30.46
CA GLU A 202 -12.24 -18.52 30.36
C GLU A 202 -13.41 -19.37 29.88
N GLN A 203 -14.61 -19.13 30.42
CA GLN A 203 -15.84 -19.77 29.94
C GLN A 203 -16.10 -19.43 28.45
N GLU A 204 -15.73 -18.21 28.04
CA GLU A 204 -15.89 -17.71 26.67
C GLU A 204 -14.97 -18.43 25.67
N ASN A 205 -13.68 -18.59 26.00
CA ASN A 205 -12.73 -19.32 25.15
C ASN A 205 -13.12 -20.80 24.98
N GLN A 206 -13.64 -21.44 26.03
CA GLN A 206 -14.06 -22.84 25.98
C GLN A 206 -15.27 -23.08 25.04
N ASN A 207 -16.17 -22.09 24.90
CA ASN A 207 -17.33 -22.22 24.03
C ASN A 207 -16.97 -22.08 22.53
N LEU A 208 -16.01 -21.20 22.21
CA LEU A 208 -15.43 -21.08 20.87
C LEU A 208 -14.78 -22.40 20.42
N ILE A 209 -13.98 -23.02 21.30
CA ILE A 209 -13.33 -24.30 21.05
C ILE A 209 -14.36 -25.44 20.81
N LYS A 210 -15.51 -25.41 21.48
CA LYS A 210 -16.59 -26.40 21.29
C LYS A 210 -17.28 -26.27 19.93
N VAL A 211 -17.42 -25.06 19.39
CA VAL A 211 -18.01 -24.85 18.06
C VAL A 211 -17.03 -25.28 16.96
N LEU A 212 -15.75 -24.94 17.13
CA LEU A 212 -14.68 -25.37 16.23
C LEU A 212 -14.56 -26.90 16.18
N SER A 213 -14.64 -27.59 17.32
CA SER A 213 -14.52 -29.05 17.37
C SER A 213 -15.76 -29.80 16.84
N LYS A 214 -16.97 -29.22 16.90
CA LYS A 214 -18.20 -29.86 16.39
C LYS A 214 -18.25 -29.98 14.86
N LYS A 215 -17.58 -29.09 14.11
CA LYS A 215 -17.63 -29.09 12.63
C LYS A 215 -16.42 -29.76 11.95
N VAL A 216 -15.36 -30.07 12.70
CA VAL A 216 -14.18 -30.79 12.18
C VAL A 216 -14.43 -32.30 12.04
N ASN A 217 -15.52 -32.83 12.62
CA ASN A 217 -15.80 -34.28 12.65
C ASN A 217 -16.63 -34.84 11.48
N THR A 218 -16.88 -34.10 10.42
CA THR A 218 -17.50 -34.63 9.19
C THR A 218 -16.44 -34.81 8.10
N GLN A 219 -16.05 -36.07 7.91
CA GLN A 219 -15.04 -36.57 6.96
C GLN A 219 -15.31 -36.22 5.49
N GLN A 220 -14.23 -35.94 4.75
CA GLN A 220 -13.97 -36.65 3.49
C GLN A 220 -12.53 -37.20 3.52
N VAL A 221 -12.44 -38.51 3.34
CA VAL A 221 -11.23 -39.31 3.29
C VAL A 221 -10.56 -39.07 1.93
N LEU A 222 -9.39 -38.42 1.91
CA LEU A 222 -8.53 -38.38 0.73
C LEU A 222 -7.95 -39.80 0.47
N PRO A 223 -7.87 -40.26 -0.79
CA PRO A 223 -7.24 -41.53 -1.10
C PRO A 223 -5.73 -41.48 -0.80
N PRO A 224 -5.11 -42.60 -0.39
CA PRO A 224 -3.72 -42.60 0.02
C PRO A 224 -2.80 -42.38 -1.19
N PRO A 225 -1.65 -41.69 -1.00
CA PRO A 225 -0.67 -41.53 -2.05
C PRO A 225 -0.01 -42.89 -2.37
N PRO A 226 0.39 -43.14 -3.63
CA PRO A 226 1.08 -44.36 -4.00
C PRO A 226 2.42 -44.44 -3.27
N THR A 227 2.58 -45.51 -2.50
CA THR A 227 3.80 -45.90 -1.79
C THR A 227 4.85 -46.38 -2.78
N GLN A 228 6.03 -45.73 -2.81
CA GLN A 228 7.34 -46.41 -2.90
C GLN A 228 8.53 -45.46 -2.67
N GLN A 229 9.40 -45.88 -1.71
CA GLN A 229 10.83 -45.56 -1.53
C GLN A 229 11.16 -44.12 -1.03
N THR A 230 11.74 -43.88 0.15
CA THR A 230 12.96 -44.47 0.71
C THR A 230 13.05 -44.24 2.24
N ALA A 231 13.39 -45.29 2.97
CA ALA A 231 13.63 -45.26 4.42
C ALA A 231 15.07 -44.81 4.74
N SER A 232 15.34 -43.50 4.72
CA SER A 232 16.59 -42.97 5.30
C SER A 232 16.49 -41.57 5.92
N THR A 233 15.31 -40.92 5.88
CA THR A 233 15.14 -39.53 6.34
C THR A 233 14.59 -39.41 7.77
N GLN A 234 13.93 -40.44 8.31
CA GLN A 234 13.25 -40.36 9.62
C GLN A 234 14.20 -40.44 10.84
N GLN A 235 15.43 -40.92 10.70
CA GLN A 235 16.38 -40.96 11.83
C GLN A 235 17.14 -39.64 12.04
N LYS A 236 17.17 -38.73 11.05
CA LYS A 236 17.83 -37.42 11.18
C LYS A 236 16.94 -36.36 11.84
N ILE A 237 15.62 -36.51 11.79
CA ILE A 237 14.64 -35.55 12.34
C ILE A 237 14.48 -35.69 13.87
N VAL A 238 14.64 -36.89 14.41
CA VAL A 238 14.47 -37.14 15.86
C VAL A 238 15.69 -36.65 16.67
N GLN A 239 16.87 -36.55 16.05
CA GLN A 239 18.08 -36.05 16.71
C GLN A 239 18.17 -34.51 16.74
N SER A 240 17.50 -33.80 15.82
CA SER A 240 17.43 -32.33 15.81
C SER A 240 16.44 -31.78 16.85
N ILE A 241 15.36 -32.52 17.15
CA ILE A 241 14.34 -32.12 18.14
C ILE A 241 14.90 -32.14 19.58
N LYS A 242 15.86 -33.02 19.89
CA LYS A 242 16.48 -33.08 21.23
C LYS A 242 17.49 -31.96 21.52
N LYS A 243 17.90 -31.17 20.52
CA LYS A 243 18.81 -30.02 20.72
C LYS A 243 18.09 -28.68 20.97
N GLN A 244 16.77 -28.61 20.74
CA GLN A 244 15.98 -27.38 20.95
C GLN A 244 15.50 -27.19 22.40
N SER A 245 15.53 -28.23 23.24
CA SER A 245 15.09 -28.16 24.64
C SER A 245 16.07 -27.48 25.60
N SER A 246 17.29 -27.15 25.16
CA SER A 246 18.32 -26.47 25.96
C SER A 246 18.37 -24.95 25.81
N ASN A 247 17.64 -24.34 24.86
CA ASN A 247 17.62 -22.88 24.66
C ASN A 247 16.49 -22.14 25.40
N ASN A 248 15.50 -22.85 25.96
CA ASN A 248 14.36 -22.24 26.65
C ASN A 248 14.68 -21.67 28.04
N GLN A 249 15.86 -21.92 28.61
CA GLN A 249 16.25 -21.36 29.91
C GLN A 249 16.95 -20.00 29.82
N GLN A 250 17.50 -19.61 28.67
CA GLN A 250 18.07 -18.27 28.46
C GLN A 250 17.01 -17.22 28.10
N GLN A 251 15.92 -17.61 27.45
CA GLN A 251 14.83 -16.71 27.05
C GLN A 251 13.98 -16.21 28.22
N GLN A 252 13.86 -17.02 29.29
CA GLN A 252 13.11 -16.63 30.51
C GLN A 252 13.86 -15.58 31.35
N SER A 253 15.20 -15.56 31.32
CA SER A 253 16.01 -14.54 32.01
C SER A 253 15.95 -13.17 31.31
N TYR A 254 15.89 -13.17 29.98
CA TYR A 254 15.85 -11.95 29.17
C TYR A 254 14.49 -11.23 29.27
N ASN A 255 13.37 -11.98 29.30
CA ASN A 255 12.04 -11.42 29.46
C ASN A 255 11.80 -10.78 30.85
N ALA A 256 12.45 -11.32 31.90
CA ALA A 256 12.36 -10.75 33.24
C ALA A 256 13.09 -9.40 33.35
N GLN A 257 14.26 -9.26 32.70
CA GLN A 257 14.99 -7.98 32.64
C GLN A 257 14.22 -6.91 31.83
N TYR A 258 13.58 -7.32 30.73
CA TYR A 258 12.80 -6.41 29.90
C TYR A 258 11.56 -5.85 30.61
N GLN A 259 10.82 -6.69 31.36
CA GLN A 259 9.71 -6.22 32.18
C GLN A 259 10.16 -5.28 33.32
N GLN A 260 11.34 -5.50 33.89
CA GLN A 260 11.89 -4.63 34.93
C GLN A 260 12.21 -3.23 34.39
N GLN A 261 12.71 -3.14 33.16
CA GLN A 261 12.95 -1.87 32.47
C GLN A 261 11.65 -1.13 32.11
N GLN A 262 10.63 -1.84 31.61
CA GLN A 262 9.33 -1.21 31.30
C GLN A 262 8.66 -0.62 32.56
N ASN A 263 8.77 -1.31 33.70
CA ASN A 263 8.22 -0.81 34.96
C ASN A 263 8.97 0.43 35.50
N GLN A 264 10.29 0.54 35.27
CA GLN A 264 11.06 1.74 35.61
C GLN A 264 10.67 2.94 34.74
N ILE A 265 10.41 2.73 33.45
CA ILE A 265 9.97 3.79 32.52
C ILE A 265 8.58 4.30 32.91
N LEU A 266 7.65 3.40 33.28
CA LEU A 266 6.31 3.79 33.74
C LEU A 266 6.36 4.62 35.04
N GLN A 267 7.24 4.26 35.98
CA GLN A 267 7.44 5.03 37.20
C GLN A 267 7.98 6.44 36.92
N LEU A 268 8.94 6.60 36.01
CA LEU A 268 9.48 7.90 35.62
C LEU A 268 8.43 8.78 34.93
N GLN A 269 7.58 8.22 34.08
CA GLN A 269 6.48 8.93 33.43
C GLN A 269 5.43 9.40 34.45
N SER A 270 5.12 8.58 35.46
CA SER A 270 4.19 8.94 36.53
C SER A 270 4.72 10.10 37.39
N GLN A 271 6.03 10.13 37.69
CA GLN A 271 6.67 11.20 38.44
C GLN A 271 6.69 12.53 37.67
N GLN A 272 6.90 12.48 36.35
CA GLN A 272 6.82 13.68 35.49
C GLN A 272 5.40 14.24 35.39
N GLN A 273 4.37 13.38 35.36
CA GLN A 273 2.98 13.83 35.39
C GLN A 273 2.58 14.45 36.75
N GLN A 274 3.09 13.92 37.86
CA GLN A 274 2.88 14.53 39.18
C GLN A 274 3.59 15.89 39.33
N GLN A 275 4.79 16.06 38.77
CA GLN A 275 5.46 17.37 38.72
C GLN A 275 4.70 18.39 37.85
N LYS A 276 4.11 17.96 36.72
CA LYS A 276 3.26 18.82 35.89
C LYS A 276 1.98 19.25 36.61
N LYS A 277 1.36 18.37 37.41
CA LYS A 277 0.18 18.70 38.22
C LYS A 277 0.51 19.64 39.39
N MET A 278 1.66 19.50 40.04
CA MET A 278 2.10 20.43 41.09
C MET A 278 2.44 21.84 40.55
N ASN A 279 2.83 21.97 39.29
CA ASN A 279 3.10 23.26 38.66
C ASN A 279 1.83 23.98 38.15
N GLN A 280 0.70 23.28 38.06
CA GLN A 280 -0.58 23.87 37.63
C GLN A 280 -1.46 24.35 38.80
N SER A 281 -1.14 24.01 40.05
CA SER A 281 -1.94 24.40 41.24
C SER A 281 -1.47 25.67 41.95
N LYS A 282 -0.50 26.42 41.42
CA LYS A 282 -0.12 27.75 41.94
C LYS A 282 -0.71 28.89 41.10
N LYS A 283 -2.02 29.10 41.19
CA LYS A 283 -2.66 30.40 40.88
C LYS A 283 -3.75 30.68 41.92
N VAL A 284 -3.50 31.70 42.75
CA VAL A 284 -4.40 32.25 43.76
C VAL A 284 -5.31 33.31 43.10
N PRO A 285 -6.58 33.51 43.55
CA PRO A 285 -7.52 34.45 42.94
C PRO A 285 -7.31 35.89 43.42
N LEU A 286 -7.65 36.86 42.57
CA LEU A 286 -7.67 38.29 42.86
C LEU A 286 -9.01 38.69 43.51
N CYS A 287 -8.94 39.53 44.56
CA CYS A 287 -10.03 40.34 45.08
C CYS A 287 -9.56 41.81 45.15
N GLU A 288 -10.51 42.73 45.08
CA GLU A 288 -10.35 44.13 44.69
C GLU A 288 -10.06 45.14 45.84
N THR A 289 -9.57 46.31 45.42
CA THR A 289 -9.73 47.69 45.96
C THR A 289 -8.68 48.32 46.91
N ASN A 290 -8.29 49.54 46.47
CA ASN A 290 -7.94 50.78 47.19
C ASN A 290 -6.55 51.04 47.85
N GLY A 291 -5.85 52.04 47.28
CA GLY A 291 -5.19 53.13 48.05
C GLY A 291 -3.65 53.08 48.21
N PRO A 292 -2.94 54.22 48.34
CA PRO A 292 -1.63 54.44 47.71
C PRO A 292 -0.43 54.61 48.66
N CYS A 293 0.76 54.82 48.06
CA CYS A 293 2.06 55.28 48.60
C CYS A 293 2.96 54.18 49.19
N ALA A 294 4.06 53.71 48.55
CA ALA A 294 5.27 54.35 48.01
C ALA A 294 6.49 53.92 48.87
N VAL A 295 7.47 53.27 48.22
CA VAL A 295 8.91 53.62 48.16
C VAL A 295 9.74 52.37 47.84
N GLN A 296 10.30 52.38 46.61
CA GLN A 296 11.58 51.88 46.09
C GLN A 296 12.23 50.67 46.79
N ILE A 297 12.65 49.58 46.12
CA ILE A 297 13.74 49.42 45.12
C ILE A 297 13.56 47.96 44.60
N ASN A 298 13.49 47.63 43.30
CA ASN A 298 14.65 47.45 42.42
C ASN A 298 14.22 47.24 40.94
N LEU A 299 14.80 48.06 40.07
CA LEU A 299 14.75 47.99 38.62
C LEU A 299 15.78 46.97 38.11
N LYS A 300 15.33 45.93 37.39
CA LYS A 300 16.01 45.22 36.28
C LYS A 300 15.31 43.87 36.06
N LYS A 301 14.38 43.80 35.09
CA LYS A 301 13.95 42.59 34.32
C LYS A 301 12.63 42.74 33.53
N LYS A 302 12.24 43.95 33.12
CA LYS A 302 11.04 44.13 32.28
C LYS A 302 11.22 45.01 31.03
N VAL A 303 12.45 45.25 30.61
CA VAL A 303 12.75 45.98 29.35
C VAL A 303 13.36 45.09 28.27
N GLU A 304 13.83 43.86 28.57
CA GLU A 304 14.45 42.98 27.56
C GLU A 304 13.49 42.05 26.79
N GLU A 305 12.21 41.94 27.18
CA GLU A 305 11.26 41.05 26.50
C GLU A 305 10.36 41.73 25.46
N LYS A 306 10.32 43.08 25.40
CA LYS A 306 9.52 43.81 24.39
C LYS A 306 10.30 44.37 23.21
N GLN A 307 11.65 44.42 23.27
CA GLN A 307 12.47 44.80 22.11
C GLN A 307 12.96 43.60 21.27
N ASN A 308 13.00 42.37 21.84
CA ASN A 308 13.46 41.20 21.11
C ASN A 308 12.44 40.56 20.15
N ASN A 309 11.14 40.83 20.31
CA ASN A 309 10.10 40.31 19.41
C ASN A 309 9.87 41.19 18.18
N GLN A 310 10.22 42.48 18.23
CA GLN A 310 10.05 43.38 17.08
C GLN A 310 11.26 43.31 16.12
N VAL A 311 12.47 43.07 16.64
CA VAL A 311 13.71 42.89 15.84
C VAL A 311 13.76 41.53 15.13
N ARG A 312 13.12 40.48 15.67
CA ARG A 312 13.05 39.16 15.01
C ARG A 312 12.11 39.11 13.80
N LEU A 313 11.04 39.90 13.79
CA LEU A 313 10.08 39.95 12.67
C LEU A 313 10.57 40.82 11.51
N THR A 314 11.31 41.90 11.78
CA THR A 314 11.93 42.73 10.73
C THR A 314 13.11 42.02 10.05
N ASN A 315 13.95 41.30 10.81
CA ASN A 315 15.08 40.55 10.24
C ASN A 315 14.63 39.36 9.35
N PHE A 316 13.45 38.79 9.60
CA PHE A 316 12.90 37.71 8.78
C PHE A 316 12.30 38.22 7.46
N HIS A 317 11.69 39.41 7.48
CA HIS A 317 11.18 40.05 6.26
C HIS A 317 12.30 40.63 5.38
N GLU A 318 13.36 41.20 5.95
CA GLU A 318 14.54 41.64 5.20
C GLU A 318 15.32 40.46 4.60
N ALA A 319 15.50 39.35 5.33
CA ALA A 319 16.16 38.16 4.80
C ALA A 319 15.37 37.51 3.65
N ARG A 320 14.04 37.50 3.72
CA ARG A 320 13.14 37.00 2.66
C ARG A 320 13.15 37.92 1.42
N ASN A 321 13.26 39.24 1.60
CA ASN A 321 13.34 40.19 0.49
C ASN A 321 14.72 40.18 -0.17
N GLN A 322 15.82 40.10 0.61
CA GLN A 322 17.19 39.96 0.07
C GLN A 322 17.42 38.61 -0.66
N MET A 323 16.68 37.56 -0.30
CA MET A 323 16.76 36.26 -0.98
C MET A 323 15.91 36.25 -2.27
N LYS A 324 14.81 37.02 -2.30
CA LYS A 324 14.03 37.25 -3.53
C LYS A 324 14.76 38.16 -4.52
N GLU A 325 15.42 39.22 -4.05
CA GLU A 325 16.23 40.12 -4.87
C GLU A 325 17.48 39.40 -5.43
N ARG A 326 18.21 38.62 -4.60
CA ARG A 326 19.34 37.79 -5.11
C ARG A 326 18.93 36.74 -6.14
N ASN A 327 17.73 36.18 -6.04
CA ASN A 327 17.21 35.22 -7.02
C ASN A 327 16.69 35.91 -8.29
N TYR A 328 16.19 37.14 -8.18
CA TYR A 328 15.76 37.97 -9.30
C TYR A 328 16.98 38.54 -10.06
N GLU A 329 18.01 39.04 -9.38
CA GLU A 329 19.26 39.52 -9.96
C GLU A 329 20.05 38.39 -10.64
N LYS A 330 20.14 37.20 -10.03
CA LYS A 330 20.71 35.99 -10.66
C LYS A 330 19.92 35.49 -11.87
N SER A 331 18.65 35.89 -12.01
CA SER A 331 17.82 35.61 -13.19
C SER A 331 17.99 36.66 -14.30
N ILE A 332 18.35 37.89 -13.94
CA ILE A 332 18.66 39.00 -14.87
C ILE A 332 20.10 38.90 -15.38
N GLU A 333 21.08 38.53 -14.55
CA GLU A 333 22.46 38.26 -15.01
C GLU A 333 22.50 37.09 -16.01
N ARG A 334 21.75 36.02 -15.76
CA ARG A 334 21.64 34.88 -16.71
C ARG A 334 20.85 35.19 -17.99
N ARG A 335 20.11 36.31 -18.03
CA ARG A 335 19.46 36.83 -19.24
C ARG A 335 20.36 37.76 -20.05
N LYS A 336 21.35 38.41 -19.42
CA LYS A 336 22.32 39.28 -20.12
C LYS A 336 23.36 38.50 -20.92
N ASP A 337 23.65 37.25 -20.54
CA ASP A 337 24.58 36.37 -21.28
C ASP A 337 23.95 35.61 -22.46
N ARG A 338 22.70 35.91 -22.83
CA ARG A 338 21.98 35.17 -23.89
C ARG A 338 21.34 36.01 -24.98
N ASP A 339 21.75 37.27 -25.12
CA ASP A 339 21.33 38.15 -26.21
C ASP A 339 22.51 38.51 -27.12
N HIS A 340 22.95 37.57 -27.98
CA HIS A 340 23.58 37.91 -29.25
C HIS A 340 23.11 36.95 -30.37
N SER A 341 22.51 37.56 -31.40
CA SER A 341 22.18 37.08 -32.75
C SER A 341 20.79 36.48 -33.07
N THR A 342 19.85 37.38 -33.39
CA THR A 342 18.96 37.40 -34.60
C THR A 342 17.76 36.43 -34.75
N PRO A 343 16.68 36.80 -35.50
CA PRO A 343 15.38 37.07 -34.88
C PRO A 343 14.23 36.18 -35.38
N ARG A 344 13.16 36.15 -34.58
CA ARG A 344 11.83 35.59 -34.91
C ARG A 344 11.33 36.08 -36.28
N ARG A 345 11.01 35.15 -37.17
CA ARG A 345 10.02 35.36 -38.24
C ARG A 345 8.68 34.79 -37.79
N LEU A 346 7.71 35.70 -37.62
CA LEU A 346 6.29 35.42 -37.66
C LEU A 346 5.94 34.85 -39.04
N PHE A 347 5.34 33.66 -39.10
CA PHE A 347 4.51 33.27 -40.24
C PHE A 347 3.22 32.61 -39.79
N LYS A 348 2.16 33.06 -40.46
CA LYS A 348 0.74 32.75 -40.32
C LYS A 348 0.45 31.28 -40.66
N ASN A 349 -0.66 30.81 -40.09
CA ASN A 349 -1.47 29.67 -40.51
C ASN A 349 -1.35 29.33 -42.00
N GLN A 350 -1.00 28.07 -42.29
CA GLN A 350 -1.53 27.33 -43.42
C GLN A 350 -1.42 25.82 -43.11
N SER A 351 -2.59 25.17 -43.17
CA SER A 351 -2.79 23.73 -43.18
C SER A 351 -1.90 23.03 -44.20
N LYS A 352 -1.03 22.12 -43.74
CA LYS A 352 -0.48 21.03 -44.56
C LYS A 352 -0.33 19.79 -43.70
N VAL A 353 -1.06 18.76 -44.12
CA VAL A 353 -0.84 17.36 -43.77
C VAL A 353 0.59 17.02 -44.18
N SER A 354 1.44 16.70 -43.20
CA SER A 354 2.72 16.04 -43.41
C SER A 354 2.74 14.78 -42.56
N GLN A 355 2.74 13.64 -43.24
CA GLN A 355 3.04 12.34 -42.66
C GLN A 355 4.47 12.37 -42.12
N ASP A 356 4.61 12.18 -40.81
CA ASP A 356 5.88 11.86 -40.15
C ASP A 356 5.84 10.37 -39.74
N PRO A 357 6.99 9.68 -39.68
CA PRO A 357 7.06 8.23 -39.65
C PRO A 357 6.91 7.65 -38.24
N GLN A 358 6.13 6.56 -38.18
CA GLN A 358 6.00 5.54 -37.13
C GLN A 358 5.79 6.02 -35.68
N SER A 359 4.50 6.10 -35.34
CA SER A 359 4.00 5.92 -33.98
C SER A 359 4.33 4.51 -33.46
N PRO A 360 4.72 4.33 -32.18
CA PRO A 360 4.93 3.01 -31.58
C PRO A 360 3.61 2.32 -31.18
N PHE A 361 2.45 2.92 -31.49
CA PHE A 361 1.14 2.38 -31.11
C PHE A 361 0.60 1.46 -32.20
N LEU A 362 -0.02 0.35 -31.75
CA LEU A 362 -0.71 -0.62 -32.58
C LEU A 362 -1.92 -0.02 -33.33
N ASN A 363 -2.33 -0.67 -34.42
CA ASN A 363 -3.53 -0.32 -35.18
C ASN A 363 -4.81 -0.54 -34.34
N GLN A 364 -5.92 0.10 -34.73
CA GLN A 364 -7.18 0.06 -33.95
C GLN A 364 -7.76 -1.35 -33.72
N ASP A 365 -7.56 -2.29 -34.64
CA ASP A 365 -8.07 -3.66 -34.47
C ASP A 365 -7.22 -4.49 -33.48
N ASP A 366 -5.90 -4.32 -33.49
CA ASP A 366 -4.99 -4.93 -32.52
C ASP A 366 -5.27 -4.40 -31.10
N SER A 367 -5.57 -3.10 -30.97
CA SER A 367 -5.92 -2.49 -29.68
C SER A 367 -7.18 -3.08 -29.05
N LYS A 368 -8.17 -3.50 -29.85
CA LYS A 368 -9.39 -4.16 -29.35
C LYS A 368 -9.10 -5.56 -28.84
N GLN A 369 -8.27 -6.32 -29.56
CA GLN A 369 -7.88 -7.66 -29.15
C GLN A 369 -7.10 -7.62 -27.83
N GLU A 370 -6.20 -6.66 -27.67
CA GLU A 370 -5.44 -6.48 -26.42
C GLU A 370 -6.28 -5.91 -25.28
N ILE A 371 -7.26 -5.04 -25.52
CA ILE A 371 -8.24 -4.65 -24.50
C ILE A 371 -9.02 -5.89 -24.02
N ASN A 372 -9.36 -6.81 -24.92
CA ASN A 372 -10.00 -8.08 -24.52
C ASN A 372 -9.02 -8.97 -23.74
N THR A 373 -7.76 -9.06 -24.16
CA THR A 373 -6.70 -9.76 -23.39
C THR A 373 -6.53 -9.16 -22.00
N PHE A 374 -6.62 -7.83 -21.87
CA PHE A 374 -6.61 -7.15 -20.60
C PHE A 374 -7.81 -7.52 -19.74
N LEU A 375 -9.03 -7.46 -20.30
CA LEU A 375 -10.25 -7.84 -19.57
C LEU A 375 -10.17 -9.30 -19.09
N ASN A 376 -9.62 -10.19 -19.92
CA ASN A 376 -9.34 -11.57 -19.54
C ASN A 376 -8.27 -11.65 -18.45
N SER A 377 -7.16 -10.91 -18.57
CA SER A 377 -6.09 -10.90 -17.56
C SER A 377 -6.53 -10.36 -16.20
N ILE A 378 -7.53 -9.47 -16.20
CA ILE A 378 -8.19 -9.01 -14.99
C ILE A 378 -9.14 -10.09 -14.45
N HIS A 379 -9.89 -10.77 -15.32
CA HIS A 379 -10.72 -11.90 -14.89
C HIS A 379 -9.91 -13.05 -14.30
N ASP A 380 -8.71 -13.28 -14.85
CA ASP A 380 -7.73 -14.27 -14.41
C ASP A 380 -6.83 -13.71 -13.28
N PHE A 381 -6.99 -12.45 -12.89
CA PHE A 381 -6.33 -11.89 -11.72
C PHE A 381 -6.99 -12.46 -10.47
N GLU A 382 -6.57 -13.66 -10.11
CA GLU A 382 -6.61 -14.05 -8.72
C GLU A 382 -5.46 -13.30 -8.05
N PRO A 383 -5.70 -12.43 -7.04
CA PRO A 383 -4.60 -12.04 -6.16
C PRO A 383 -4.02 -13.37 -5.69
N GLU A 384 -2.74 -13.64 -5.95
CA GLU A 384 -2.14 -14.94 -5.63
C GLU A 384 -2.54 -15.31 -4.20
N LEU A 385 -3.59 -16.14 -4.09
CA LEU A 385 -3.87 -16.96 -2.93
C LEU A 385 -2.80 -18.01 -3.06
N THR A 386 -1.56 -17.59 -2.81
CA THR A 386 -0.51 -18.50 -2.47
C THR A 386 -1.13 -19.37 -1.39
N ASN A 387 -1.30 -20.66 -1.71
CA ASN A 387 -1.63 -21.70 -0.77
C ASN A 387 -0.46 -21.78 0.22
N VAL A 388 -0.29 -20.74 1.04
CA VAL A 388 0.72 -20.65 2.07
C VAL A 388 0.09 -21.29 3.28
N SER A 389 0.30 -22.59 3.38
CA SER A 389 0.22 -23.32 4.62
C SER A 389 1.07 -22.63 5.69
N HIS A 390 0.57 -21.64 6.44
CA HIS A 390 1.17 -21.09 7.68
C HIS A 390 2.71 -20.96 7.73
N MET A 391 3.37 -20.73 6.59
CA MET A 391 4.79 -20.41 6.55
C MET A 391 4.85 -18.89 6.56
N SER A 392 5.42 -18.32 7.62
CA SER A 392 5.69 -16.88 7.63
C SER A 392 6.65 -16.59 6.49
N MET A 393 6.13 -16.18 5.34
CA MET A 393 6.97 -15.63 4.30
C MET A 393 7.51 -14.32 4.85
N ASP A 394 8.83 -14.22 4.93
CA ASP A 394 9.49 -13.00 5.36
C ASP A 394 9.36 -12.00 4.21
N TYR A 395 8.79 -10.83 4.48
CA TYR A 395 8.68 -9.75 3.51
C TYR A 395 9.28 -8.47 4.07
N GLN A 396 9.83 -7.67 3.17
CA GLN A 396 10.48 -6.41 3.47
C GLN A 396 9.85 -5.30 2.63
N TYR A 397 9.69 -4.13 3.22
CA TYR A 397 9.32 -2.93 2.51
C TYR A 397 10.58 -2.17 2.10
N ILE A 398 10.64 -1.71 0.85
CA ILE A 398 11.73 -0.90 0.35
C ILE A 398 11.17 0.43 -0.10
N THR A 399 11.58 1.49 0.59
CA THR A 399 11.18 2.86 0.33
C THR A 399 12.26 3.60 -0.45
N ILE A 400 11.88 4.16 -1.59
CA ILE A 400 12.80 4.72 -2.58
C ILE A 400 12.39 6.13 -2.97
N GLY A 401 13.40 6.99 -3.12
CA GLY A 401 13.26 8.32 -3.68
C GLY A 401 12.51 9.29 -2.76
N GLY A 402 11.84 10.26 -3.39
CA GLY A 402 11.16 11.35 -2.70
C GLY A 402 12.11 12.46 -2.24
N PHE A 403 11.54 13.49 -1.62
CA PHE A 403 12.33 14.53 -0.98
C PHE A 403 12.76 14.06 0.40
N VAL A 404 14.06 14.15 0.69
CA VAL A 404 14.68 13.81 1.97
C VAL A 404 15.52 15.01 2.39
N ASP A 405 15.54 15.38 3.67
CA ASP A 405 16.30 16.55 4.17
C ASP A 405 17.83 16.39 4.00
N SER A 406 18.32 15.17 3.74
CA SER A 406 19.72 14.89 3.45
C SER A 406 20.02 15.02 1.94
N LEU A 407 21.21 15.54 1.59
CA LEU A 407 21.66 15.72 0.19
C LEU A 407 21.87 14.40 -0.59
N LYS A 408 21.55 13.23 -0.01
CA LYS A 408 21.71 11.90 -0.62
C LYS A 408 20.38 11.16 -0.56
N GLN A 409 19.83 10.76 -1.70
CA GLN A 409 18.63 9.91 -1.72
C GLN A 409 18.98 8.49 -1.27
N ILE A 410 18.41 8.11 -0.13
CA ILE A 410 18.60 6.82 0.52
C ILE A 410 17.47 5.88 0.10
N VAL A 411 17.84 4.73 -0.48
CA VAL A 411 16.97 3.56 -0.53
C VAL A 411 16.97 2.93 0.85
N GLU A 412 15.82 2.99 1.48
CA GLU A 412 15.63 2.55 2.84
C GLU A 412 14.88 1.23 2.86
N LYS A 413 15.44 0.24 3.56
CA LYS A 413 14.77 -1.05 3.77
C LYS A 413 14.15 -1.06 5.16
N TYR A 414 12.85 -1.28 5.21
CA TYR A 414 12.06 -1.41 6.42
C TYR A 414 11.64 -2.87 6.60
N ASP A 415 12.23 -3.52 7.60
CA ASP A 415 11.94 -4.91 7.96
C ASP A 415 11.04 -4.93 9.19
N ILE A 416 9.82 -5.43 9.01
CA ILE A 416 8.78 -5.43 10.04
C ILE A 416 9.14 -6.35 11.23
N LYS A 417 9.91 -7.42 11.00
CA LYS A 417 10.23 -8.40 12.05
C LYS A 417 11.32 -7.91 12.98
N THR A 418 12.32 -7.24 12.41
CA THR A 418 13.40 -6.65 13.21
C THR A 418 13.04 -5.27 13.76
N ASP A 419 12.00 -4.64 13.19
CA ASP A 419 11.50 -3.32 13.54
C ASP A 419 12.58 -2.22 13.44
N TYR A 420 13.71 -2.49 12.79
CA TYR A 420 14.79 -1.52 12.60
C TYR A 420 15.00 -1.26 11.11
N PRO A 421 14.85 0.00 10.66
CA PRO A 421 15.23 0.35 9.31
C PRO A 421 16.74 0.16 9.12
N SER A 422 17.14 -0.37 7.97
CA SER A 422 18.55 -0.51 7.62
C SER A 422 18.88 0.25 6.35
N GLU A 423 19.90 1.10 6.41
CA GLU A 423 20.44 1.81 5.25
C GLU A 423 21.12 0.80 4.35
N LYS A 424 20.75 0.75 3.07
CA LYS A 424 21.38 -0.20 2.16
C LYS A 424 21.91 0.42 0.87
N ASP A 425 21.17 1.27 0.15
CA ASP A 425 21.59 1.67 -1.22
C ASP A 425 21.34 3.16 -1.53
N GLN A 426 22.01 3.69 -2.55
CA GLN A 426 21.88 5.09 -2.99
C GLN A 426 21.37 5.17 -4.43
N LEU A 427 20.40 6.04 -4.68
CA LEU A 427 20.00 6.39 -6.04
C LEU A 427 20.97 7.42 -6.64
N LYS A 428 21.17 7.34 -7.96
CA LYS A 428 22.02 8.29 -8.69
C LYS A 428 21.32 9.64 -8.93
N ASN A 429 20.00 9.63 -9.11
CA ASN A 429 19.20 10.81 -9.45
C ASN A 429 18.10 11.02 -8.40
N ASN A 430 17.86 12.28 -8.03
CA ASN A 430 16.79 12.63 -7.11
C ASN A 430 15.43 12.57 -7.79
N ARG A 431 14.78 11.40 -7.74
CA ARG A 431 13.48 11.17 -8.37
C ARG A 431 12.34 11.31 -7.35
N CYS A 432 11.27 12.02 -7.71
CA CYS A 432 10.04 12.11 -6.89
C CYS A 432 8.79 12.04 -7.77
N LYS A 433 7.64 11.69 -7.15
CA LYS A 433 6.33 11.54 -7.85
C LYS A 433 6.39 10.62 -9.09
N PHE A 434 7.21 9.59 -9.01
CA PHE A 434 7.39 8.57 -10.04
C PHE A 434 6.49 7.37 -9.75
N GLY A 435 6.29 6.52 -10.76
CA GLY A 435 5.60 5.23 -10.61
C GLY A 435 6.59 4.11 -10.35
N ILE A 436 6.15 3.06 -9.66
CA ILE A 436 6.91 1.81 -9.48
C ILE A 436 6.12 0.64 -10.08
N ALA A 437 6.84 -0.27 -10.76
CA ALA A 437 6.29 -1.53 -11.23
C ALA A 437 7.29 -2.69 -11.07
N HIS A 438 6.80 -3.88 -10.79
CA HIS A 438 7.61 -5.10 -10.78
C HIS A 438 7.81 -5.61 -12.21
N LEU A 439 9.05 -5.93 -12.56
CA LEU A 439 9.39 -6.52 -13.84
C LEU A 439 9.44 -8.06 -13.75
N ILE A 440 9.12 -8.73 -14.85
CA ILE A 440 9.21 -10.21 -14.98
C ILE A 440 10.64 -10.71 -14.69
N ASN A 441 11.66 -9.90 -14.98
CA ASN A 441 13.06 -10.22 -14.68
C ASN A 441 13.41 -10.14 -13.18
N GLY A 442 12.45 -9.74 -12.32
CA GLY A 442 12.61 -9.59 -10.87
C GLY A 442 13.15 -8.23 -10.44
N ASN A 443 13.49 -7.32 -11.35
CA ASN A 443 13.84 -5.93 -11.00
C ASN A 443 12.59 -5.09 -10.75
N VAL A 444 12.80 -3.91 -10.18
CA VAL A 444 11.76 -2.90 -9.98
C VAL A 444 11.99 -1.74 -10.93
N LEU A 445 11.01 -1.43 -11.77
CA LEU A 445 11.06 -0.32 -12.71
C LEU A 445 10.59 0.98 -12.02
N LEU A 446 11.45 1.99 -11.99
CA LEU A 446 11.17 3.34 -11.54
C LEU A 446 10.84 4.20 -12.76
N MET A 447 9.59 4.64 -12.89
CA MET A 447 9.07 5.25 -14.12
C MET A 447 8.79 6.75 -13.97
N GLY A 448 9.33 7.56 -14.87
CA GLY A 448 9.01 8.99 -14.97
C GLY A 448 9.14 9.77 -13.66
N GLY A 449 8.18 10.64 -13.37
CA GLY A 449 8.25 11.53 -12.21
C GLY A 449 9.07 12.78 -12.50
N LYS A 450 9.69 13.34 -11.47
CA LYS A 450 10.51 14.55 -11.56
C LYS A 450 11.93 14.30 -11.10
N VAL A 451 12.87 14.86 -11.85
CA VAL A 451 14.29 15.00 -11.47
C VAL A 451 14.66 16.47 -11.61
N ASP A 452 15.20 17.06 -10.55
CA ASP A 452 15.53 18.48 -10.47
C ASP A 452 14.38 19.42 -10.88
N GLY A 453 13.16 19.02 -10.53
CA GLY A 453 11.92 19.75 -10.85
C GLY A 453 11.41 19.56 -12.28
N VAL A 454 12.18 18.91 -13.15
CA VAL A 454 11.82 18.61 -14.54
C VAL A 454 11.12 17.25 -14.62
N ARG A 455 9.99 17.19 -15.33
CA ARG A 455 9.29 15.94 -15.59
C ARG A 455 10.00 15.15 -16.68
N ILE A 456 10.11 13.85 -16.47
CA ILE A 456 10.87 12.95 -17.35
C ILE A 456 10.01 11.77 -17.77
N ASP A 457 10.34 11.19 -18.92
CA ASP A 457 9.79 9.95 -19.47
C ASP A 457 10.71 8.75 -19.21
N THR A 458 11.94 8.99 -18.78
CA THR A 458 12.95 7.96 -18.60
C THR A 458 12.65 7.07 -17.40
N CYS A 459 12.96 5.78 -17.56
CA CYS A 459 12.84 4.79 -16.50
C CYS A 459 14.22 4.26 -16.07
N GLU A 460 14.30 3.81 -14.83
CA GLU A 460 15.47 3.14 -14.24
C GLU A 460 15.04 1.80 -13.66
N GLU A 461 15.87 0.77 -13.79
CA GLU A 461 15.66 -0.52 -13.15
C GLU A 461 16.49 -0.62 -11.89
N TYR A 462 15.82 -0.88 -10.77
CA TYR A 462 16.45 -1.14 -9.49
C TYR A 462 16.41 -2.64 -9.19
N ASN A 463 17.60 -3.23 -9.12
CA ASN A 463 17.80 -4.58 -8.61
C ASN A 463 18.08 -4.48 -7.10
N TYR A 464 17.09 -4.88 -6.31
CA TYR A 464 17.14 -4.78 -4.84
C TYR A 464 18.02 -5.86 -4.17
N LYS A 465 18.38 -6.93 -4.91
CA LYS A 465 19.30 -7.98 -4.48
C LYS A 465 20.75 -7.52 -4.64
N ASP A 466 21.08 -7.01 -5.83
CA ASP A 466 22.41 -6.54 -6.20
C ASP A 466 22.67 -5.07 -5.85
N LYS A 467 21.65 -4.37 -5.34
CA LYS A 467 21.74 -3.00 -4.82
C LYS A 467 22.15 -2.00 -5.90
N LYS A 468 21.70 -2.23 -7.12
CA LYS A 468 22.12 -1.48 -8.31
C LYS A 468 20.94 -0.89 -9.04
N VAL A 469 21.14 0.34 -9.49
CA VAL A 469 20.23 1.05 -10.39
C VAL A 469 20.91 1.14 -11.75
N ILE A 470 20.21 0.71 -12.78
CA ILE A 470 20.66 0.83 -14.17
C ILE A 470 19.63 1.61 -14.99
N PRO A 471 20.05 2.38 -16.01
CA PRO A 471 19.10 2.97 -16.96
C PRO A 471 18.29 1.88 -17.66
N SER A 472 16.97 2.03 -17.75
CA SER A 472 16.13 1.12 -18.52
C SER A 472 16.02 1.59 -19.97
N LYS A 473 15.77 0.64 -20.87
CA LYS A 473 15.37 0.95 -22.26
C LYS A 473 13.90 1.37 -22.36
N ILE A 474 13.10 1.01 -21.35
CA ILE A 474 11.69 1.38 -21.27
C ILE A 474 11.61 2.89 -21.00
N LYS A 475 10.74 3.57 -21.75
CA LYS A 475 10.39 4.97 -21.53
C LYS A 475 8.88 5.11 -21.53
N LEU A 476 8.35 6.02 -20.72
CA LEU A 476 6.94 6.40 -20.79
C LEU A 476 6.61 7.03 -22.15
N PRO A 477 5.35 6.94 -22.62
CA PRO A 477 4.94 7.57 -23.88
C PRO A 477 5.05 9.10 -23.86
N SER A 478 5.00 9.72 -22.68
CA SER A 478 5.27 11.13 -22.48
C SER A 478 5.89 11.38 -21.11
N SER A 479 6.67 12.45 -20.99
CA SER A 479 7.22 12.89 -19.71
C SER A 479 6.10 13.29 -18.76
N ARG A 480 5.96 12.61 -17.62
CA ARG A 480 4.88 12.88 -16.66
C ARG A 480 5.26 12.51 -15.24
N SER A 481 4.57 13.11 -14.28
CA SER A 481 4.69 12.82 -12.85
C SER A 481 3.33 12.73 -12.19
N GLY A 482 3.24 12.13 -11.01
CA GLY A 482 1.99 12.09 -10.22
C GLY A 482 0.89 11.24 -10.84
N PHE A 483 1.24 10.38 -11.80
CA PHE A 483 0.36 9.37 -12.36
C PHE A 483 0.23 8.18 -11.41
N GLY A 484 -0.86 7.44 -11.54
CA GLY A 484 -1.06 6.18 -10.84
C GLY A 484 -0.46 5.03 -11.64
N THR A 485 0.06 4.02 -10.93
CA THR A 485 0.64 2.81 -11.54
C THR A 485 -0.03 1.58 -10.97
N LEU A 486 -0.33 0.59 -11.82
CA LEU A 486 -0.83 -0.70 -11.40
C LEU A 486 -0.07 -1.80 -12.16
N ASN A 487 0.33 -2.84 -11.45
CA ASN A 487 0.99 -4.02 -12.01
C ASN A 487 0.01 -5.20 -11.96
N VAL A 488 -0.29 -5.79 -13.12
CA VAL A 488 -1.20 -6.94 -13.24
C VAL A 488 -0.55 -7.93 -14.20
N ASN A 489 -0.05 -9.05 -13.67
CA ASN A 489 0.67 -10.07 -14.44
C ASN A 489 1.82 -9.43 -15.25
N GLN A 490 1.85 -9.63 -16.58
CA GLN A 490 2.86 -9.01 -17.45
C GLN A 490 2.60 -7.53 -17.79
N PHE A 491 1.49 -6.96 -17.35
CA PHE A 491 1.04 -5.64 -17.78
C PHE A 491 1.28 -4.57 -16.72
N ILE A 492 1.77 -3.42 -17.16
CA ILE A 492 2.01 -2.24 -16.31
C ILE A 492 1.13 -1.11 -16.81
N TYR A 493 0.14 -0.75 -16.02
CA TYR A 493 -0.78 0.35 -16.32
C TYR A 493 -0.29 1.66 -15.73
N VAL A 494 -0.37 2.73 -16.52
CA VAL A 494 0.00 4.09 -16.18
C VAL A 494 -1.19 5.00 -16.48
N ILE A 495 -1.72 5.65 -15.45
CA ILE A 495 -2.99 6.40 -15.54
C ILE A 495 -2.80 7.83 -15.05
N GLY A 496 -3.20 8.80 -15.88
CA GLY A 496 -3.19 10.22 -15.56
C GLY A 496 -1.79 10.80 -15.36
N GLY A 497 -1.66 11.68 -14.37
CA GLY A 497 -0.48 12.48 -14.06
C GLY A 497 -0.52 13.88 -14.66
N ASN A 498 0.62 14.54 -14.68
CA ASN A 498 0.80 15.85 -15.28
C ASN A 498 2.12 15.90 -16.05
N ASP A 499 2.11 16.42 -17.27
CA ASP A 499 3.25 16.48 -18.19
C ASP A 499 4.07 17.78 -18.11
N GLY A 500 3.58 18.74 -17.34
CA GLY A 500 4.16 20.07 -17.15
C GLY A 500 3.40 21.18 -17.86
N GLN A 501 2.48 20.84 -18.75
CA GLN A 501 1.54 21.77 -19.37
C GLN A 501 0.14 21.56 -18.80
N GLU A 502 -0.32 20.31 -18.71
CA GLU A 502 -1.66 19.98 -18.27
C GLU A 502 -1.72 18.69 -17.44
N ASN A 503 -2.88 18.49 -16.79
CA ASN A 503 -3.20 17.21 -16.17
C ASN A 503 -3.70 16.27 -17.28
N LEU A 504 -3.31 15.01 -17.18
CA LEU A 504 -3.53 14.02 -18.22
C LEU A 504 -4.78 13.18 -17.93
N LYS A 505 -5.45 12.77 -19.02
CA LYS A 505 -6.50 11.73 -19.01
C LYS A 505 -5.98 10.39 -19.50
N ASP A 506 -4.72 10.35 -19.94
CA ASP A 506 -4.14 9.20 -20.60
C ASP A 506 -4.17 7.96 -19.70
N PHE A 507 -4.46 6.83 -20.35
CA PHE A 507 -4.42 5.51 -19.77
C PHE A 507 -3.58 4.67 -20.71
N ASP A 508 -2.36 4.36 -20.30
CA ASP A 508 -1.37 3.67 -21.10
C ASP A 508 -1.02 2.34 -20.42
N CYS A 509 -0.77 1.29 -21.20
CA CYS A 509 -0.35 -0.02 -20.70
C CYS A 509 0.96 -0.41 -21.37
N PHE A 510 1.91 -0.91 -20.59
CA PHE A 510 3.13 -1.52 -21.12
C PHE A 510 3.04 -3.03 -20.94
N ASN A 511 3.14 -3.76 -22.06
CA ASN A 511 3.25 -5.21 -22.06
C ASN A 511 4.72 -5.60 -21.97
N GLN A 512 5.10 -6.27 -20.89
CA GLN A 512 6.50 -6.62 -20.63
C GLN A 512 7.03 -7.73 -21.53
N ILE A 513 6.17 -8.58 -22.09
CA ILE A 513 6.56 -9.68 -22.99
C ILE A 513 6.82 -9.11 -24.38
N ASP A 514 5.89 -8.31 -24.89
CA ASP A 514 5.97 -7.73 -26.23
C ASP A 514 6.82 -6.45 -26.27
N ASN A 515 7.17 -5.91 -25.09
CA ASN A 515 7.99 -4.73 -24.91
C ASN A 515 7.47 -3.51 -25.72
N ASN A 516 6.17 -3.31 -25.68
CA ASN A 516 5.45 -2.25 -26.38
C ASN A 516 4.46 -1.52 -25.47
N TRP A 517 4.09 -0.30 -25.87
CA TRP A 517 3.06 0.49 -25.22
C TRP A 517 1.75 0.42 -25.99
N ILE A 518 0.67 0.32 -25.24
CA ILE A 518 -0.69 0.20 -25.73
C ILE A 518 -1.47 1.36 -25.14
N LYS A 519 -2.11 2.17 -26.00
CA LYS A 519 -2.94 3.28 -25.56
C LYS A 519 -4.36 2.77 -25.30
N PHE A 520 -4.85 2.92 -24.07
CA PHE A 520 -6.20 2.57 -23.67
C PHE A 520 -7.13 3.79 -23.78
N PRO A 521 -8.47 3.58 -23.73
CA PRO A 521 -9.43 4.67 -23.65
C PRO A 521 -9.12 5.59 -22.47
N SER A 522 -9.03 6.89 -22.73
CA SER A 522 -8.73 7.90 -21.71
C SER A 522 -9.85 8.00 -20.67
N MET A 523 -9.47 8.40 -19.45
CA MET A 523 -10.41 8.78 -18.40
C MET A 523 -11.34 9.91 -18.87
N ILE A 524 -12.47 10.05 -18.19
CA ILE A 524 -13.45 11.12 -18.39
C ILE A 524 -12.83 12.45 -17.93
N GLU A 525 -12.23 12.50 -16.74
CA GLU A 525 -11.59 13.68 -16.17
C GLU A 525 -10.07 13.54 -16.08
N ALA A 526 -9.36 14.66 -16.22
CA ALA A 526 -7.90 14.70 -16.08
C ALA A 526 -7.50 14.72 -14.61
N ARG A 527 -6.48 13.94 -14.24
CA ARG A 527 -6.11 13.71 -12.83
C ARG A 527 -4.60 13.68 -12.65
N ASP A 528 -4.05 14.62 -11.86
CA ASP A 528 -2.70 14.52 -11.28
C ASP A 528 -2.79 14.03 -9.83
N GLU A 529 -1.76 13.39 -9.30
CA GLU A 529 -1.65 12.89 -7.93
C GLU A 529 -2.87 12.08 -7.44
N LEU A 530 -3.42 11.27 -8.34
CA LEU A 530 -4.50 10.32 -8.06
C LEU A 530 -3.98 9.05 -7.40
N ALA A 531 -4.88 8.30 -6.76
CA ALA A 531 -4.64 6.91 -6.43
C ALA A 531 -5.26 6.01 -7.51
N VAL A 532 -4.61 4.87 -7.76
CA VAL A 532 -5.13 3.81 -8.63
C VAL A 532 -5.19 2.52 -7.83
N CYS A 533 -6.31 1.80 -7.95
CA CYS A 533 -6.58 0.56 -7.24
C CYS A 533 -7.27 -0.44 -8.17
N MET A 534 -7.15 -1.73 -7.86
CA MET A 534 -7.88 -2.78 -8.55
C MET A 534 -8.75 -3.53 -7.55
N TYR A 535 -10.03 -3.62 -7.84
CA TYR A 535 -11.01 -4.27 -6.96
C TYR A 535 -12.13 -4.85 -7.82
N GLU A 536 -12.57 -6.07 -7.49
CA GLU A 536 -13.63 -6.78 -8.23
C GLU A 536 -13.45 -6.71 -9.75
N ASN A 537 -12.24 -7.00 -10.23
CA ASN A 537 -11.94 -7.04 -11.67
C ASN A 537 -12.18 -5.70 -12.39
N ALA A 538 -11.98 -4.59 -11.70
CA ALA A 538 -12.06 -3.25 -12.28
C ALA A 538 -10.95 -2.35 -11.74
N ILE A 539 -10.51 -1.38 -12.57
CA ILE A 539 -9.50 -0.39 -12.18
C ILE A 539 -10.19 0.90 -11.76
N PHE A 540 -9.86 1.38 -10.57
CA PHE A 540 -10.40 2.61 -10.00
C PHE A 540 -9.36 3.72 -10.06
N ALA A 541 -9.74 4.87 -10.61
CA ALA A 541 -8.99 6.13 -10.56
C ALA A 541 -9.65 7.05 -9.52
N ILE A 542 -8.98 7.23 -8.38
CA ILE A 542 -9.58 7.77 -7.16
C ILE A 542 -8.99 9.14 -6.85
N GLY A 543 -9.86 10.16 -6.77
CA GLY A 543 -9.47 11.51 -6.42
C GLY A 543 -8.44 12.11 -7.37
N GLY A 544 -7.44 12.79 -6.81
CA GLY A 544 -6.41 13.54 -7.52
C GLY A 544 -6.72 15.04 -7.60
N PHE A 545 -5.97 15.71 -8.47
CA PHE A 545 -6.10 17.13 -8.76
C PHE A 545 -6.51 17.30 -10.22
N GLY A 546 -7.65 17.94 -10.43
CA GLY A 546 -8.22 18.21 -11.75
C GLY A 546 -7.96 19.65 -12.17
N VAL A 547 -8.96 20.29 -12.78
CA VAL A 547 -8.87 21.71 -13.19
C VAL A 547 -8.88 22.61 -11.96
N ASN A 548 -7.69 22.90 -11.42
CA ASN A 548 -7.44 23.78 -10.28
C ASN A 548 -8.17 23.40 -8.98
N THR A 549 -8.55 22.13 -8.80
CA THR A 549 -9.25 21.68 -7.59
C THR A 549 -8.91 20.23 -7.23
N CYS A 550 -8.96 19.92 -5.94
CA CYS A 550 -8.93 18.54 -5.45
C CYS A 550 -10.23 17.83 -5.82
N LEU A 551 -10.11 16.60 -6.28
CA LEU A 551 -11.23 15.82 -6.79
C LEU A 551 -11.78 14.89 -5.71
N LYS A 552 -13.11 14.82 -5.62
CA LYS A 552 -13.83 13.76 -4.92
C LYS A 552 -14.32 12.67 -5.87
N THR A 553 -14.35 12.95 -7.16
CA THR A 553 -14.82 12.03 -8.19
C THR A 553 -13.95 10.77 -8.24
N VAL A 554 -14.58 9.63 -8.46
CA VAL A 554 -13.92 8.35 -8.72
C VAL A 554 -14.42 7.84 -10.06
N GLU A 555 -13.50 7.35 -10.87
CA GLU A 555 -13.82 6.69 -12.14
C GLU A 555 -13.40 5.23 -12.08
N VAL A 556 -14.18 4.37 -12.73
CA VAL A 556 -13.93 2.94 -12.80
C VAL A 556 -13.84 2.51 -14.26
N PHE A 557 -12.78 1.77 -14.60
CA PHE A 557 -12.61 1.13 -15.89
C PHE A 557 -13.09 -0.31 -15.80
N THR A 558 -14.17 -0.60 -16.53
CA THR A 558 -14.74 -1.95 -16.66
C THR A 558 -15.27 -2.14 -18.07
N SER A 559 -15.16 -3.36 -18.61
CA SER A 559 -15.67 -3.68 -19.94
C SER A 559 -15.14 -2.75 -21.04
N GLY A 560 -13.87 -2.37 -20.97
CA GLY A 560 -13.19 -1.57 -21.98
C GLY A 560 -13.54 -0.07 -21.98
N LYS A 561 -14.23 0.45 -20.96
CA LYS A 561 -14.60 1.88 -20.88
C LYS A 561 -14.54 2.42 -19.45
N TRP A 562 -14.29 3.72 -19.34
CA TRP A 562 -14.42 4.45 -18.08
C TRP A 562 -15.88 4.82 -17.81
N GLY A 563 -16.28 4.73 -16.54
CA GLY A 563 -17.53 5.22 -16.01
C GLY A 563 -17.33 5.89 -14.66
N HIS A 564 -18.33 6.65 -14.21
CA HIS A 564 -18.30 7.22 -12.86
C HIS A 564 -18.64 6.16 -11.81
N CYS A 565 -18.00 6.26 -10.65
CA CYS A 565 -18.30 5.50 -9.44
C CYS A 565 -18.80 6.45 -8.34
N ALA A 566 -19.24 5.91 -7.20
CA ALA A 566 -19.56 6.71 -6.02
C ALA A 566 -18.37 7.63 -5.68
N PRO A 567 -18.60 8.94 -5.47
CA PRO A 567 -17.53 9.86 -5.12
C PRO A 567 -17.09 9.66 -3.68
N LEU A 568 -15.84 10.06 -3.39
CA LEU A 568 -15.35 10.25 -2.03
C LEU A 568 -16.22 11.28 -1.28
N ASN A 569 -16.27 11.14 0.04
CA ASN A 569 -16.89 12.11 0.94
C ASN A 569 -16.06 13.40 1.01
N ILE A 570 -14.73 13.26 1.02
CA ILE A 570 -13.78 14.37 1.09
C ILE A 570 -12.97 14.40 -0.22
N PRO A 571 -12.81 15.56 -0.89
CA PRO A 571 -11.92 15.65 -2.04
C PRO A 571 -10.46 15.43 -1.61
N ARG A 572 -9.68 14.68 -2.38
CA ARG A 572 -8.34 14.26 -2.00
C ARG A 572 -7.40 14.30 -3.20
N ARG A 573 -6.28 15.03 -3.11
CA ARG A 573 -5.11 14.84 -3.98
C ARG A 573 -3.93 14.29 -3.19
N ALA A 574 -2.95 13.69 -3.88
CA ALA A 574 -1.75 13.12 -3.27
C ALA A 574 -2.06 12.15 -2.12
N LEU A 575 -3.14 11.40 -2.28
CA LEU A 575 -3.57 10.31 -1.40
C LEU A 575 -2.86 9.00 -1.79
N ALA A 576 -2.94 8.02 -0.91
CA ALA A 576 -2.63 6.64 -1.26
C ALA A 576 -3.92 5.82 -1.41
N GLY A 577 -3.89 4.84 -2.31
CA GLY A 577 -4.95 3.86 -2.49
C GLY A 577 -4.41 2.47 -2.18
N VAL A 578 -5.15 1.67 -1.41
CA VAL A 578 -4.80 0.28 -1.12
C VAL A 578 -6.01 -0.59 -1.39
N SER A 579 -5.82 -1.68 -2.15
CA SER A 579 -6.86 -2.66 -2.42
C SER A 579 -6.68 -3.88 -1.52
N LEU A 580 -7.75 -4.32 -0.90
CA LEU A 580 -7.85 -5.55 -0.12
C LEU A 580 -9.08 -6.35 -0.59
N PRO A 581 -9.20 -7.64 -0.23
CA PRO A 581 -10.37 -8.44 -0.58
C PRO A 581 -11.70 -7.85 -0.10
N ASP A 582 -11.67 -7.07 0.98
CA ASP A 582 -12.86 -6.46 1.59
C ASP A 582 -13.16 -5.04 1.09
N GLY A 583 -12.34 -4.45 0.21
CA GLY A 583 -12.60 -3.13 -0.35
C GLY A 583 -11.37 -2.34 -0.77
N ILE A 584 -11.59 -1.07 -1.12
CA ILE A 584 -10.53 -0.11 -1.44
C ILE A 584 -10.42 0.93 -0.33
N TYR A 585 -9.19 1.25 0.09
CA TYR A 585 -8.89 2.24 1.11
C TYR A 585 -8.25 3.47 0.47
N ALA A 586 -8.92 4.62 0.57
CA ALA A 586 -8.40 5.94 0.20
C ALA A 586 -7.85 6.64 1.44
N ILE A 587 -6.53 6.76 1.52
CA ILE A 587 -5.80 7.09 2.75
C ILE A 587 -5.13 8.45 2.63
N GLY A 588 -5.47 9.36 3.56
CA GLY A 588 -4.86 10.68 3.67
C GLY A 588 -5.09 11.58 2.46
N GLY A 589 -4.07 12.38 2.13
CA GLY A 589 -4.07 13.34 1.03
C GLY A 589 -4.23 14.79 1.48
N PHE A 590 -4.57 15.66 0.55
CA PHE A 590 -4.84 17.09 0.77
C PHE A 590 -6.15 17.49 0.09
N ASP A 591 -7.03 18.16 0.82
CA ASP A 591 -8.37 18.53 0.32
C ASP A 591 -8.45 19.89 -0.39
N GLY A 592 -7.33 20.62 -0.45
CA GLY A 592 -7.28 22.00 -0.93
C GLY A 592 -7.04 23.00 0.20
N THR A 593 -7.30 22.61 1.44
CA THR A 593 -7.20 23.44 2.65
C THR A 593 -6.28 22.83 3.69
N GLN A 594 -6.40 21.52 3.97
CA GLN A 594 -5.69 20.82 5.03
C GLN A 594 -5.15 19.46 4.56
N TYR A 595 -4.08 19.01 5.23
CA TYR A 595 -3.60 17.63 5.12
C TYR A 595 -4.55 16.72 5.88
N LEU A 596 -4.83 15.55 5.33
CA LEU A 596 -5.85 14.64 5.84
C LEU A 596 -5.17 13.47 6.56
N ASN A 597 -5.71 13.13 7.73
CA ASN A 597 -5.49 11.83 8.38
C ASN A 597 -6.68 10.88 8.16
N SER A 598 -7.81 11.40 7.67
CA SER A 598 -9.01 10.60 7.43
C SER A 598 -8.80 9.55 6.36
N VAL A 599 -9.48 8.42 6.54
CA VAL A 599 -9.44 7.28 5.62
C VAL A 599 -10.87 6.92 5.22
N GLU A 600 -11.06 6.63 3.95
CA GLU A 600 -12.35 6.19 3.41
C GLU A 600 -12.20 4.78 2.84
N LYS A 601 -13.13 3.89 3.18
CA LYS A 601 -13.23 2.55 2.61
C LYS A 601 -14.37 2.50 1.59
N TYR A 602 -14.11 1.96 0.41
CA TYR A 602 -15.11 1.60 -0.58
C TYR A 602 -15.50 0.13 -0.40
N GLU A 603 -16.77 -0.11 -0.11
CA GLU A 603 -17.38 -1.43 0.05
C GLU A 603 -18.87 -1.31 -0.35
N ASP A 604 -19.42 -2.32 -1.02
CA ASP A 604 -20.82 -2.33 -1.47
C ASP A 604 -21.26 -1.08 -2.24
N GLY A 605 -20.39 -0.54 -3.11
CA GLY A 605 -20.74 0.58 -3.99
C GLY A 605 -20.70 1.96 -3.32
N ARG A 606 -20.17 2.09 -2.11
CA ARG A 606 -20.16 3.37 -1.36
C ARG A 606 -18.84 3.59 -0.62
N TRP A 607 -18.48 4.86 -0.46
CA TRP A 607 -17.36 5.29 0.38
C TRP A 607 -17.84 5.63 1.80
N THR A 608 -17.22 5.03 2.80
CA THR A 608 -17.49 5.31 4.22
C THR A 608 -16.21 5.73 4.93
N LEU A 609 -16.28 6.80 5.74
CA LEU A 609 -15.20 7.16 6.64
C LEU A 609 -14.99 6.06 7.69
N ILE A 610 -13.74 5.65 7.85
CA ILE A 610 -13.31 4.69 8.87
C ILE A 610 -12.33 5.36 9.84
N GLU A 611 -11.73 4.57 10.74
CA GLU A 611 -10.74 5.07 11.69
C GLU A 611 -9.62 5.85 10.99
N SER A 612 -9.33 7.04 11.53
CA SER A 612 -8.34 7.95 10.94
C SER A 612 -6.94 7.59 11.39
N MET A 613 -5.96 7.88 10.54
CA MET A 613 -4.54 7.83 10.93
C MET A 613 -4.28 8.77 12.11
N ILE A 614 -3.20 8.49 12.85
CA ILE A 614 -2.70 9.30 13.95
C ILE A 614 -2.20 10.65 13.42
N HIS A 615 -1.45 10.64 12.31
CA HIS A 615 -0.91 11.85 11.70
C HIS A 615 -1.55 12.17 10.34
N PRO A 616 -1.93 13.44 10.10
CA PRO A 616 -2.26 13.92 8.77
C PRO A 616 -1.06 13.74 7.84
N ARG A 617 -1.31 13.41 6.57
CA ARG A 617 -0.24 13.27 5.58
C ARG A 617 -0.77 13.29 4.15
N CYS A 618 -0.05 13.95 3.26
CA CYS A 618 -0.18 13.76 1.81
C CYS A 618 1.14 13.30 1.20
N THR A 619 1.13 12.88 -0.06
CA THR A 619 2.32 12.37 -0.80
C THR A 619 3.04 11.23 -0.05
N LEU A 620 2.25 10.44 0.68
CA LEU A 620 2.63 9.23 1.40
C LEU A 620 2.71 8.03 0.45
N SER A 621 3.33 6.95 0.92
CA SER A 621 3.20 5.61 0.30
C SER A 621 2.42 4.69 1.24
N ALA A 622 1.55 3.84 0.70
CA ALA A 622 0.80 2.86 1.48
C ALA A 622 0.75 1.50 0.79
N LEU A 623 0.86 0.41 1.56
CA LEU A 623 0.86 -0.96 1.05
C LEU A 623 0.15 -1.90 2.02
N ALA A 624 -0.59 -2.87 1.48
CA ALA A 624 -1.11 -4.00 2.23
C ALA A 624 -0.03 -5.06 2.45
N THR A 625 -0.16 -5.81 3.53
CA THR A 625 0.61 -7.05 3.72
C THR A 625 0.09 -8.16 2.78
N PRO A 626 0.93 -9.12 2.37
CA PRO A 626 0.51 -10.19 1.47
C PRO A 626 -0.61 -11.07 2.05
N ASP A 627 -0.70 -11.15 3.37
CA ASP A 627 -1.77 -11.86 4.09
C ASP A 627 -3.05 -11.03 4.28
N ASN A 628 -3.10 -9.81 3.74
CA ASN A 628 -4.23 -8.89 3.79
C ASN A 628 -4.67 -8.49 5.21
N GLN A 629 -3.82 -8.69 6.23
CA GLN A 629 -4.17 -8.39 7.62
C GLN A 629 -3.89 -6.95 8.02
N TYR A 630 -2.95 -6.29 7.34
CA TYR A 630 -2.49 -4.96 7.72
C TYR A 630 -2.29 -4.06 6.50
N ILE A 631 -2.44 -2.75 6.72
CA ILE A 631 -2.00 -1.70 5.80
C ILE A 631 -0.93 -0.88 6.51
N TYR A 632 0.19 -0.65 5.84
CA TYR A 632 1.27 0.20 6.33
C TYR A 632 1.30 1.50 5.53
N VAL A 633 1.46 2.64 6.22
CA VAL A 633 1.68 3.96 5.61
C VAL A 633 3.05 4.49 6.01
N PHE A 634 3.79 5.02 5.03
CA PHE A 634 5.17 5.45 5.20
C PHE A 634 5.29 6.95 4.90
N GLY A 635 5.86 7.70 5.85
CA GLY A 635 6.21 9.11 5.70
C GLY A 635 5.07 9.98 5.14
N GLY A 636 5.44 10.95 4.31
CA GLY A 636 4.51 11.93 3.73
C GLY A 636 4.79 13.33 4.24
N PHE A 637 3.84 14.24 4.02
CA PHE A 637 4.00 15.65 4.35
C PHE A 637 2.80 16.17 5.15
N ASP A 638 3.08 16.79 6.29
CA ASP A 638 2.15 17.59 7.09
C ASP A 638 2.88 18.82 7.64
N ASN A 639 2.82 19.92 6.88
CA ASN A 639 3.59 21.15 7.13
C ASN A 639 5.12 20.96 7.25
N GLY A 640 5.60 19.74 6.97
CA GLY A 640 6.98 19.29 6.97
C GLY A 640 7.04 17.80 6.59
N PRO A 641 8.20 17.31 6.15
CA PRO A 641 8.41 15.88 5.87
C PRO A 641 8.20 15.02 7.13
N LEU A 642 7.61 13.84 6.97
CA LEU A 642 7.36 12.87 8.03
C LEU A 642 8.26 11.63 7.85
N ASP A 643 8.67 11.06 8.97
CA ASP A 643 9.34 9.76 9.09
C ASP A 643 8.43 8.70 9.74
N SER A 644 7.32 9.11 10.37
CA SER A 644 6.41 8.18 11.04
C SER A 644 5.83 7.15 10.09
N VAL A 645 5.77 5.91 10.59
CA VAL A 645 5.12 4.78 9.93
C VAL A 645 3.94 4.36 10.80
N GLU A 646 2.78 4.19 10.19
CA GLU A 646 1.59 3.72 10.91
C GLU A 646 1.09 2.42 10.28
N LYS A 647 0.56 1.54 11.12
CA LYS A 647 -0.01 0.24 10.76
C LYS A 647 -1.49 0.23 11.10
N TYR A 648 -2.32 -0.02 10.10
CA TYR A 648 -3.73 -0.31 10.28
C TYR A 648 -3.94 -1.82 10.39
N SER A 649 -4.66 -2.27 11.42
CA SER A 649 -5.12 -3.65 11.54
C SER A 649 -6.51 -3.78 10.94
N VAL A 650 -6.65 -4.55 9.86
CA VAL A 650 -7.93 -4.76 9.16
C VAL A 650 -8.94 -5.45 10.09
N LEU A 651 -8.47 -6.37 10.94
CA LEU A 651 -9.32 -7.10 11.89
C LEU A 651 -9.86 -6.20 13.02
N SER A 652 -9.00 -5.38 13.63
CA SER A 652 -9.40 -4.56 14.79
C SER A 652 -9.92 -3.18 14.41
N GLY A 653 -9.64 -2.72 13.19
CA GLY A 653 -10.03 -1.42 12.69
C GLY A 653 -9.21 -0.25 13.25
N ASN A 654 -8.06 -0.49 13.87
CA ASN A 654 -7.27 0.55 14.54
C ASN A 654 -5.93 0.80 13.86
N TRP A 655 -5.48 2.06 13.95
CA TRP A 655 -4.13 2.48 13.61
C TRP A 655 -3.21 2.43 14.84
N GLU A 656 -1.97 2.01 14.63
CA GLU A 656 -0.89 2.14 15.59
C GLU A 656 0.35 2.75 14.92
N GLU A 657 1.06 3.60 15.65
CA GLU A 657 2.38 4.07 15.21
C GLU A 657 3.41 2.99 15.52
N ILE A 658 4.25 2.68 14.55
CA ILE A 658 5.35 1.73 14.67
C ILE A 658 6.68 2.47 14.45
N ASN A 659 7.79 1.75 14.41
CA ASN A 659 9.09 2.40 14.26
C ASN A 659 9.19 3.26 13.00
N SER A 660 9.73 4.45 13.17
CA SER A 660 9.83 5.45 12.10
C SER A 660 10.89 5.05 11.08
N LEU A 661 10.77 5.62 9.88
CA LEU A 661 11.86 5.67 8.92
C LEU A 661 13.07 6.41 9.52
N MET A 662 14.28 6.09 9.07
CA MET A 662 15.52 6.79 9.45
C MET A 662 15.53 8.25 8.98
N ALA A 663 14.85 8.53 7.86
CA ALA A 663 14.85 9.84 7.26
C ALA A 663 13.43 10.27 6.88
N LYS A 664 13.09 11.49 7.30
CA LYS A 664 11.83 12.13 6.94
C LYS A 664 11.74 12.31 5.43
N ARG A 665 10.62 11.91 4.83
CA ARG A 665 10.47 11.90 3.38
C ARG A 665 9.03 12.01 2.90
N PHE A 666 8.86 12.52 1.69
CA PHE A 666 7.57 12.63 1.01
C PHE A 666 7.73 12.56 -0.52
N MET A 667 6.66 12.26 -1.27
CA MET A 667 6.69 11.98 -2.72
C MET A 667 7.61 10.82 -3.12
N HIS A 668 7.86 9.91 -2.18
CA HIS A 668 8.59 8.67 -2.38
C HIS A 668 7.63 7.56 -2.84
N GLN A 669 8.18 6.40 -3.16
CA GLN A 669 7.41 5.18 -3.40
C GLN A 669 7.96 4.06 -2.54
N THR A 670 7.08 3.20 -2.05
CA THR A 670 7.45 1.98 -1.34
C THR A 670 6.93 0.78 -2.12
N PHE A 671 7.68 -0.31 -2.14
CA PHE A 671 7.22 -1.61 -2.64
C PHE A 671 7.60 -2.72 -1.67
N ILE A 672 6.97 -3.87 -1.82
CA ILE A 672 7.19 -5.06 -0.99
C ILE A 672 8.03 -6.09 -1.76
N THR A 673 8.91 -6.79 -1.06
CA THR A 673 9.68 -7.91 -1.60
C THR A 673 9.62 -9.10 -0.65
N LEU A 674 9.52 -10.30 -1.20
CA LEU A 674 9.76 -11.54 -0.45
C LEU A 674 11.27 -11.72 -0.20
N VAL A 675 11.63 -12.15 1.00
CA VAL A 675 13.00 -12.38 1.47
C VAL A 675 13.45 -13.81 1.21
#